data_AF-A0AA36ALM0-F1
#
_entry.id   AF-A0AA36ALM0-F1
#
_cell.length_a   1.000
_cell.length_b   1.000
_cell.length_c   1.000
_cell.angle_alpha   90.00
_cell.angle_beta   90.00
_cell.angle_gamma   90.00
#
_symmetry.space_group_name_H-M   'P 1'
#
loop_
_entity.id
_entity.type
_entity.pdbx_description
1 polymer ?
#
loop_
_entity_poly.entity_id
_entity_poly.type
_entity_poly.pdbx_seq_one_letter_code
_entity_poly.pdbx_strand_id
1 'polypeptide(L)'
;MYNNMERTSITSLPPLLLLLLLTTAGIGMSRIFEKESTLTGKPRLLLIAAVPAGKPQIDAGYDIKALHPYVDFLNVMTYDYHGTWEKTTGHNSPFNASGDSAAKSVVWSMDYWMKQGVPASKLNVGLPFYGRSFTLANQNKNGLGASATGGGTAGKFTEEVGFLAYYEICQMIQTSTVKRLTVEKVPYLISGDQWIGYDDPESIYLKASWAKQSKFGGIFLWAIALDDFRGTCPGSEPFILMKTIISALEDKPQITSSTTETPSATPTTTTQATTTQATTTQATTTQATTTQATTTQATTTQATTTQATTAAELRRVCYFTNWSQYRVGDAKFLPSDFDPQLCTHICYAFAKLTNHKLDATEWNDFSTKKSKGMYEKVNDLKKSNAQLKTLLSLGGWAMGTQPFTEMAATANTRKVFIDSAIVFLRKWSFDGLDLDWEYPAGRGSPAQDKGRFTQLLKECHEAFEKESTLTGKPRLLLIAAVPAGKPQIDAGYDIKALHPYVDFLNVMTYDYHGTWEKTTGHNSPFNASGDSAAKSVVWSMDYWMKQGVPLSKLNVGLPFYGRSFTLANQNKNGLGASATGGGTAGKFTGEVGFLAYYEICQMIQTSTVKRLTVEKVPYLVSGDQWIGYDDPESIYLKASWAKQSKFGGIFLWAIALDDFRGTCPGSEPFILMKTIISALEDKPQITSSTTETPSVTPTTTTQATTTQATTTQATTTQATTTQATTTQATTTQATTTQATTDSTPERVPPANQ
;
A
#
# COMPACT_ATOMS: atom_id res chain seq x y z
N MET A 1 19.75 9.45 17.95
CA MET A 1 19.39 10.47 18.95
C MET A 1 17.86 10.57 19.08
N TYR A 2 17.20 9.49 19.51
CA TYR A 2 15.75 9.46 19.79
C TYR A 2 15.48 8.75 21.12
N ASN A 3 16.46 8.78 22.02
CA ASN A 3 16.30 8.56 23.45
C ASN A 3 16.70 9.89 24.10
N ASN A 4 15.87 10.41 25.00
CA ASN A 4 15.99 11.68 25.74
C ASN A 4 15.35 12.92 25.09
N MET A 5 14.04 12.88 24.82
CA MET A 5 13.22 14.03 25.25
C MET A 5 12.77 13.74 26.67
N GLU A 6 13.31 14.51 27.60
CA GLU A 6 12.97 14.48 29.02
C GLU A 6 11.45 14.50 29.21
N ARG A 7 10.97 13.63 30.11
CA ARG A 7 9.73 13.85 30.84
C ARG A 7 9.88 15.12 31.67
N THR A 8 9.73 16.30 31.08
CA THR A 8 9.39 17.50 31.85
C THR A 8 7.98 17.29 32.37
N SER A 9 7.86 17.09 33.69
CA SER A 9 6.58 16.83 34.32
C SER A 9 5.69 18.07 34.23
N ILE A 10 4.60 17.98 33.46
CA ILE A 10 3.47 18.93 33.48
C ILE A 10 2.79 18.98 34.86
N THR A 11 3.20 18.13 35.81
CA THR A 11 2.71 18.09 37.20
C THR A 11 3.15 19.27 38.08
N SER A 12 3.88 20.27 37.56
CA SER A 12 4.34 21.44 38.33
C SER A 12 3.50 22.70 38.14
N LEU A 13 2.56 22.73 37.18
CA LEU A 13 1.62 23.82 37.04
C LEU A 13 0.42 23.61 37.99
N PRO A 14 -0.04 24.64 38.71
CA PRO A 14 -1.27 24.55 39.48
C PRO A 14 -2.41 24.08 38.56
N PRO A 15 -3.28 23.13 38.98
CA PRO A 15 -4.35 22.58 38.15
C PRO A 15 -5.21 23.68 37.50
N LEU A 16 -5.44 24.79 38.22
CA LEU A 16 -6.17 25.96 37.75
C LEU A 16 -5.52 26.66 36.54
N LEU A 17 -4.18 26.66 36.46
CA LEU A 17 -3.42 27.30 35.38
C LEU A 17 -3.38 26.41 34.13
N LEU A 18 -3.29 25.09 34.29
CA LEU A 18 -3.39 24.12 33.19
C LEU A 18 -4.79 24.15 32.55
N LEU A 19 -5.83 24.24 33.39
CA LEU A 19 -7.23 24.41 33.00
C LEU A 19 -7.46 25.67 32.16
N LEU A 20 -6.90 26.82 32.59
CA LEU A 20 -7.01 28.08 31.86
C LEU A 20 -6.29 28.04 30.52
N LEU A 21 -5.10 27.44 30.46
CA LEU A 21 -4.27 27.39 29.25
C LEU A 21 -4.89 26.51 28.16
N LEU A 22 -5.38 25.32 28.51
CA LEU A 22 -6.00 24.40 27.53
C LEU A 22 -7.30 24.97 26.95
N THR A 23 -8.15 25.55 27.81
CA THR A 23 -9.41 26.17 27.40
C THR A 23 -9.15 27.42 26.53
N THR A 24 -8.22 28.29 26.93
CA THR A 24 -7.92 29.52 26.18
C THR A 24 -7.27 29.20 24.82
N ALA A 25 -6.35 28.23 24.77
CA ALA A 25 -5.73 27.79 23.52
C ALA A 25 -6.74 27.17 22.56
N GLY A 26 -7.64 26.29 23.05
CA GLY A 26 -8.70 25.68 22.25
C GLY A 26 -9.67 26.71 21.66
N ILE A 27 -10.12 27.67 22.48
CA ILE A 27 -10.99 28.77 22.04
C ILE A 27 -10.28 29.62 20.98
N GLY A 28 -9.01 29.98 21.23
CA GLY A 28 -8.21 30.79 20.31
C GLY A 28 -8.05 30.12 18.95
N MET A 29 -7.70 28.84 18.94
CA MET A 29 -7.49 28.08 17.71
C MET A 29 -8.80 27.90 16.92
N SER A 30 -9.91 27.63 17.60
CA SER A 30 -11.23 27.53 16.97
C SER A 30 -11.63 28.84 16.26
N ARG A 31 -11.41 29.99 16.92
CA ARG A 31 -11.66 31.32 16.32
C ARG A 31 -10.74 31.62 15.13
N ILE A 32 -9.49 31.18 15.18
CA ILE A 32 -8.55 31.32 14.07
C ILE A 32 -9.03 30.49 12.87
N PHE A 33 -9.50 29.26 13.10
CA PHE A 33 -10.01 28.40 12.04
C PHE A 33 -11.28 28.96 11.39
N GLU A 34 -12.19 29.53 12.18
CA GLU A 34 -13.36 30.24 11.65
C GLU A 34 -12.99 31.46 10.81
N LYS A 35 -12.02 32.25 11.29
CA LYS A 35 -11.53 33.43 10.59
C LYS A 35 -10.83 33.06 9.29
N GLU A 36 -10.00 32.02 9.28
CA GLU A 36 -9.33 31.51 8.09
C GLU A 36 -10.35 31.05 7.05
N SER A 37 -11.31 30.21 7.45
CA SER A 37 -12.42 29.75 6.61
C SER A 37 -13.15 30.91 5.94
N THR A 38 -13.51 31.93 6.72
CA THR A 38 -14.22 33.12 6.22
C THR A 38 -13.37 33.93 5.25
N LEU A 39 -12.07 34.08 5.51
CA LEU A 39 -11.17 34.87 4.68
C LEU A 39 -10.80 34.18 3.37
N THR A 40 -10.68 32.85 3.38
CA THR A 40 -10.19 32.08 2.22
C THR A 40 -11.31 31.43 1.41
N GLY A 41 -12.53 31.38 1.95
CA GLY A 41 -13.66 30.67 1.35
C GLY A 41 -13.49 29.14 1.34
N LYS A 42 -12.51 28.61 2.07
CA LYS A 42 -12.26 27.17 2.21
C LYS A 42 -13.07 26.60 3.38
N PRO A 43 -13.32 25.27 3.41
CA PRO A 43 -13.91 24.63 4.59
C PRO A 43 -13.07 24.87 5.85
N ARG A 44 -13.74 25.19 6.95
CA ARG A 44 -13.11 25.36 8.27
C ARG A 44 -12.33 24.11 8.69
N LEU A 45 -11.09 24.31 9.15
CA LEU A 45 -10.27 23.27 9.75
C LEU A 45 -10.93 22.70 11.03
N LEU A 46 -10.83 21.39 11.23
CA LEU A 46 -11.35 20.73 12.44
C LEU A 46 -10.37 20.88 13.61
N LEU A 47 -10.91 21.21 14.78
CA LEU A 47 -10.21 21.21 16.05
C LEU A 47 -10.73 20.06 16.90
N ILE A 48 -9.90 19.04 17.10
CA ILE A 48 -10.25 17.83 17.85
C ILE A 48 -9.27 17.62 19.00
N ALA A 49 -9.68 16.90 20.04
CA ALA A 49 -8.80 16.60 21.18
C ALA A 49 -8.96 15.14 21.61
N ALA A 50 -7.83 14.48 21.93
CA ALA A 50 -7.82 13.23 22.68
C ALA A 50 -7.90 13.54 24.18
N VAL A 51 -8.85 12.93 24.88
CA VAL A 51 -9.18 13.24 26.28
C VAL A 51 -9.21 11.97 27.14
N PRO A 52 -8.92 12.06 28.45
CA PRO A 52 -8.86 10.90 29.33
C PRO A 52 -10.25 10.30 29.59
N ALA A 53 -10.26 9.03 30.00
CA ALA A 53 -11.46 8.33 30.45
C ALA A 53 -11.63 8.32 31.98
N GLY A 54 -10.55 8.49 32.75
CA GLY A 54 -10.59 8.45 34.21
C GLY A 54 -11.15 9.72 34.85
N LYS A 55 -12.12 9.56 35.76
CA LYS A 55 -12.73 10.68 36.51
C LYS A 55 -11.72 11.68 37.10
N PRO A 56 -10.65 11.25 37.81
CA PRO A 56 -9.71 12.19 38.41
C PRO A 56 -9.00 13.07 37.38
N GLN A 57 -8.65 12.49 36.22
CA GLN A 57 -7.99 13.21 35.13
C GLN A 57 -8.95 14.15 34.41
N ILE A 58 -10.21 13.73 34.25
CA ILE A 58 -11.26 14.55 33.65
C ILE A 58 -11.49 15.80 34.52
N ASP A 59 -11.71 15.61 35.83
CA ASP A 59 -12.02 16.71 36.77
C ASP A 59 -10.85 17.68 36.98
N ALA A 60 -9.62 17.17 36.98
CA ALA A 60 -8.44 18.00 37.19
C ALA A 60 -7.99 18.76 35.94
N GLY A 61 -8.30 18.23 34.74
CA GLY A 61 -7.70 18.68 33.49
C GLY A 61 -8.57 19.59 32.62
N TYR A 62 -9.90 19.57 32.77
CA TYR A 62 -10.80 20.13 31.75
C TYR A 62 -11.94 20.97 32.33
N ASP A 63 -12.07 22.20 31.83
CA ASP A 63 -13.32 22.96 31.96
C ASP A 63 -14.20 22.57 30.78
N ILE A 64 -14.93 21.49 30.97
CA ILE A 64 -15.65 20.81 29.90
C ILE A 64 -16.68 21.75 29.28
N LYS A 65 -17.43 22.47 30.11
CA LYS A 65 -18.46 23.44 29.68
C LYS A 65 -17.88 24.58 28.85
N ALA A 66 -16.68 25.06 29.22
CA ALA A 66 -16.01 26.10 28.46
C ALA A 66 -15.36 25.56 27.16
N LEU A 67 -14.85 24.34 27.17
CA LEU A 67 -14.07 23.76 26.06
C LEU A 67 -14.95 23.14 24.96
N HIS A 68 -15.95 22.34 25.34
CA HIS A 68 -16.69 21.51 24.39
C HIS A 68 -17.41 22.29 23.26
N PRO A 69 -17.82 23.57 23.43
CA PRO A 69 -18.39 24.34 22.31
C PRO A 69 -17.38 24.63 21.18
N TYR A 70 -16.08 24.63 21.47
CA TYR A 70 -15.04 25.10 20.54
C TYR A 70 -14.26 24.00 19.82
N VAL A 71 -14.37 22.76 20.30
CA VAL A 71 -13.85 21.56 19.63
C VAL A 71 -14.94 20.92 18.77
N ASP A 72 -14.61 20.33 17.64
CA ASP A 72 -15.57 19.65 16.77
C ASP A 72 -16.02 18.32 17.37
N PHE A 73 -15.08 17.52 17.86
CA PHE A 73 -15.33 16.30 18.61
C PHE A 73 -14.16 15.95 19.52
N LEU A 74 -14.44 15.15 20.54
CA LEU A 74 -13.53 14.65 21.55
C LEU A 74 -13.34 13.15 21.36
N ASN A 75 -12.08 12.73 21.24
CA ASN A 75 -11.68 11.34 21.18
C ASN A 75 -11.40 10.85 22.61
N VAL A 76 -12.35 10.15 23.23
CA VAL A 76 -12.19 9.68 24.60
C VAL A 76 -11.33 8.42 24.60
N MET A 77 -10.19 8.46 25.27
CA MET A 77 -9.24 7.34 25.37
C MET A 77 -9.76 6.29 26.37
N THR A 78 -10.84 5.59 26.00
CA THR A 78 -11.50 4.58 26.85
C THR A 78 -10.72 3.25 26.89
N TYR A 79 -9.45 3.34 27.24
CA TYR A 79 -8.47 2.27 27.39
C TYR A 79 -7.40 2.70 28.40
N ASP A 80 -6.44 1.82 28.72
CA ASP A 80 -5.45 2.02 29.78
C ASP A 80 -6.09 2.24 31.17
N TYR A 81 -7.23 1.59 31.44
CA TYR A 81 -7.84 1.65 32.77
C TYR A 81 -7.02 0.90 33.83
N HIS A 82 -6.28 -0.12 33.38
CA HIS A 82 -5.45 -0.99 34.19
C HIS A 82 -4.14 -1.27 33.43
N GLY A 83 -3.03 -1.40 34.15
CA GLY A 83 -1.71 -1.62 33.55
C GLY A 83 -0.62 -1.83 34.61
N THR A 84 0.65 -1.74 34.19
CA THR A 84 1.83 -2.09 35.02
C THR A 84 2.00 -1.27 36.30
N TRP A 85 1.26 -0.17 36.44
CA TRP A 85 1.21 0.65 37.64
C TRP A 85 0.38 0.03 38.78
N GLU A 86 -0.33 -1.07 38.54
CA GLU A 86 -1.12 -1.79 39.53
C GLU A 86 -0.46 -3.11 39.96
N LYS A 87 -0.79 -3.58 41.17
CA LYS A 87 -0.31 -4.87 41.72
C LYS A 87 -1.28 -6.02 41.48
N THR A 88 -2.34 -5.78 40.72
CA THR A 88 -3.37 -6.77 40.43
C THR A 88 -3.74 -6.71 38.96
N THR A 89 -4.11 -7.85 38.37
CA THR A 89 -4.56 -7.93 36.99
C THR A 89 -5.84 -7.11 36.79
N GLY A 90 -5.92 -6.42 35.66
CA GLY A 90 -7.06 -5.61 35.27
C GLY A 90 -7.14 -5.48 33.76
N HIS A 91 -8.36 -5.39 33.22
CA HIS A 91 -8.55 -5.37 31.77
C HIS A 91 -8.22 -3.99 31.17
N ASN A 92 -7.58 -3.95 30.00
CA ASN A 92 -7.15 -2.70 29.35
C ASN A 92 -8.33 -1.75 29.05
N SER A 93 -9.37 -2.26 28.40
CA SER A 93 -10.58 -1.51 28.03
C SER A 93 -11.83 -2.37 28.27
N PRO A 94 -12.34 -2.50 29.50
CA PRO A 94 -13.55 -3.28 29.74
C PRO A 94 -14.80 -2.50 29.28
N PHE A 95 -15.77 -3.17 28.66
CA PHE A 95 -17.02 -2.53 28.21
C PHE A 95 -17.81 -1.98 29.41
N ASN A 96 -17.96 -2.81 30.44
CA ASN A 96 -18.55 -2.46 31.73
C ASN A 96 -17.61 -2.91 32.87
N ALA A 97 -17.82 -2.47 34.10
CA ALA A 97 -17.05 -2.93 35.26
C ALA A 97 -17.92 -2.95 36.52
N SER A 98 -17.54 -3.73 37.52
CA SER A 98 -18.27 -3.87 38.78
C SER A 98 -17.41 -3.57 40.01
N GLY A 99 -18.06 -3.40 41.17
CA GLY A 99 -17.40 -3.11 42.44
C GLY A 99 -16.61 -1.80 42.42
N ASP A 100 -15.44 -1.79 43.08
CA ASP A 100 -14.57 -0.61 43.20
C ASP A 100 -13.99 -0.14 41.85
N SER A 101 -14.07 -0.99 40.81
CA SER A 101 -13.64 -0.67 39.46
C SER A 101 -14.78 -0.17 38.57
N ALA A 102 -16.00 0.05 39.07
CA ALA A 102 -17.14 0.46 38.24
C ALA A 102 -16.88 1.72 37.40
N ALA A 103 -16.05 2.65 37.90
CA ALA A 103 -15.64 3.87 37.19
C ALA A 103 -14.56 3.65 36.12
N LYS A 104 -14.03 2.44 35.98
CA LYS A 104 -12.96 2.07 35.04
C LYS A 104 -13.52 1.26 33.87
N SER A 105 -14.50 1.81 33.16
CA SER A 105 -15.12 1.14 32.00
C SER A 105 -15.49 2.11 30.89
N VAL A 106 -15.63 1.58 29.68
CA VAL A 106 -16.03 2.33 28.48
C VAL A 106 -17.37 3.02 28.71
N VAL A 107 -18.40 2.29 29.13
CA VAL A 107 -19.75 2.83 29.35
C VAL A 107 -19.73 3.96 30.38
N TRP A 108 -19.09 3.73 31.53
CA TRP A 108 -19.05 4.72 32.61
C TRP A 108 -18.38 6.03 32.18
N SER A 109 -17.24 5.93 31.49
CA SER A 109 -16.45 7.10 31.09
C SER A 109 -17.19 7.96 30.08
N MET A 110 -17.86 7.33 29.10
CA MET A 110 -18.67 8.04 28.12
C MET A 110 -19.90 8.70 28.77
N ASP A 111 -20.57 8.00 29.68
CA ASP A 111 -21.67 8.55 30.47
C ASP A 111 -21.22 9.74 31.32
N TYR A 112 -20.00 9.69 31.86
CA TYR A 112 -19.46 10.78 32.66
C TYR A 112 -19.23 12.02 31.81
N TRP A 113 -18.60 11.89 30.64
CA TRP A 113 -18.42 13.01 29.70
C TRP A 113 -19.75 13.65 29.27
N MET A 114 -20.78 12.83 29.04
CA MET A 114 -22.13 13.34 28.74
C MET A 114 -22.74 14.08 29.94
N LYS A 115 -22.60 13.55 31.16
CA LYS A 115 -23.07 14.21 32.40
C LYS A 115 -22.40 15.56 32.63
N GLN A 116 -21.17 15.75 32.14
CA GLN A 116 -20.47 17.04 32.21
C GLN A 116 -20.94 18.06 31.14
N GLY A 117 -21.83 17.64 30.23
CA GLY A 117 -22.50 18.53 29.27
C GLY A 117 -22.07 18.35 27.81
N VAL A 118 -21.18 17.40 27.50
CA VAL A 118 -20.78 17.15 26.11
C VAL A 118 -21.88 16.36 25.38
N PRO A 119 -22.38 16.83 24.22
CA PRO A 119 -23.33 16.05 23.42
C PRO A 119 -22.71 14.72 22.97
N ALA A 120 -23.51 13.64 22.98
CA ALA A 120 -23.08 12.32 22.50
C ALA A 120 -22.46 12.40 21.09
N SER A 121 -23.07 13.17 20.19
CA SER A 121 -22.60 13.37 18.81
C SER A 121 -21.21 14.02 18.68
N LYS A 122 -20.65 14.56 19.77
CA LYS A 122 -19.30 15.14 19.82
C LYS A 122 -18.30 14.25 20.55
N LEU A 123 -18.70 13.06 20.99
CA LEU A 123 -17.82 12.11 21.69
C LEU A 123 -17.55 10.91 20.80
N ASN A 124 -16.29 10.59 20.57
CA ASN A 124 -15.86 9.37 19.89
C ASN A 124 -15.35 8.35 20.92
N VAL A 125 -15.84 7.11 20.84
CA VAL A 125 -15.43 6.02 21.74
C VAL A 125 -14.07 5.48 21.33
N GLY A 126 -13.14 5.37 22.28
CA GLY A 126 -11.77 4.90 22.05
C GLY A 126 -11.62 3.39 22.14
N LEU A 127 -11.05 2.77 21.11
CA LEU A 127 -10.80 1.33 21.05
C LEU A 127 -9.28 1.04 20.95
N PRO A 128 -8.70 0.26 21.88
CA PRO A 128 -7.30 -0.12 21.80
C PRO A 128 -7.12 -1.35 20.91
N PHE A 129 -6.14 -1.33 20.02
CA PHE A 129 -5.70 -2.49 19.24
C PHE A 129 -4.51 -3.19 19.92
N TYR A 130 -4.50 -3.18 21.24
CA TYR A 130 -3.45 -3.73 22.08
C TYR A 130 -4.03 -4.21 23.41
N GLY A 131 -3.28 -5.06 24.10
CA GLY A 131 -3.58 -5.53 25.45
C GLY A 131 -2.59 -5.00 26.47
N ARG A 132 -3.02 -5.00 27.74
CA ARG A 132 -2.14 -4.76 28.89
C ARG A 132 -1.86 -6.09 29.58
N SER A 133 -0.59 -6.31 29.91
CA SER A 133 -0.11 -7.59 30.42
C SER A 133 0.51 -7.49 31.81
N PHE A 134 0.39 -8.59 32.58
CA PHE A 134 0.83 -8.71 33.95
C PHE A 134 1.53 -10.05 34.16
N THR A 135 2.53 -10.08 35.04
CA THR A 135 3.13 -11.33 35.54
C THR A 135 2.41 -11.74 36.82
N LEU A 136 1.73 -12.88 36.79
CA LEU A 136 0.98 -13.44 37.91
C LEU A 136 1.92 -13.87 39.05
N ALA A 137 1.61 -13.44 40.27
CA ALA A 137 2.31 -13.92 41.46
C ALA A 137 2.03 -15.41 41.75
N ASN A 138 0.90 -15.93 41.27
CA ASN A 138 0.52 -17.32 41.37
C ASN A 138 -0.34 -17.73 40.16
N GLN A 139 0.17 -18.62 39.31
CA GLN A 139 -0.50 -19.08 38.09
C GLN A 139 -1.87 -19.74 38.34
N ASN A 140 -2.10 -20.30 39.54
CA ASN A 140 -3.38 -20.90 39.91
C ASN A 140 -4.43 -19.85 40.31
N LYS A 141 -4.02 -18.59 40.53
CA LYS A 141 -4.90 -17.45 40.77
C LYS A 141 -4.77 -16.50 39.59
N ASN A 142 -5.51 -16.76 38.52
CA ASN A 142 -5.33 -16.13 37.21
C ASN A 142 -6.57 -15.38 36.70
N GLY A 143 -7.52 -15.07 37.59
CA GLY A 143 -8.71 -14.26 37.26
C GLY A 143 -8.42 -12.77 37.20
N LEU A 144 -9.45 -11.98 36.94
CA LEU A 144 -9.44 -10.53 37.13
C LEU A 144 -9.17 -10.20 38.60
N GLY A 145 -8.32 -9.22 38.90
CA GLY A 145 -7.92 -8.85 40.26
C GLY A 145 -6.90 -9.78 40.91
N ALA A 146 -6.32 -10.72 40.16
CA ALA A 146 -5.27 -11.60 40.65
C ALA A 146 -3.99 -10.81 40.99
N SER A 147 -3.27 -11.23 42.04
CA SER A 147 -2.01 -10.60 42.43
C SER A 147 -0.96 -10.73 41.32
N ALA A 148 -0.30 -9.62 41.00
CA ALA A 148 0.75 -9.51 39.99
C ALA A 148 2.05 -8.97 40.60
N THR A 149 3.18 -9.49 40.13
CA THR A 149 4.52 -9.06 40.55
C THR A 149 5.07 -7.92 39.70
N GLY A 150 4.46 -7.66 38.55
CA GLY A 150 4.84 -6.59 37.62
C GLY A 150 4.10 -6.70 36.28
N GLY A 151 4.59 -5.95 35.29
CA GLY A 151 4.11 -6.07 33.91
C GLY A 151 4.55 -7.39 33.28
N GLY A 152 3.71 -7.92 32.39
CA GLY A 152 4.02 -9.13 31.64
C GLY A 152 5.20 -8.93 30.69
N THR A 153 5.80 -10.02 30.24
CA THR A 153 6.96 -9.98 29.33
C THR A 153 6.65 -9.16 28.09
N ALA A 154 7.65 -8.40 27.64
CA ALA A 154 7.55 -7.62 26.41
C ALA A 154 7.28 -8.51 25.20
N GLY A 155 6.42 -8.03 24.29
CA GLY A 155 6.20 -8.66 23.00
C GLY A 155 7.46 -8.62 22.14
N LYS A 156 7.57 -9.56 21.19
CA LYS A 156 8.72 -9.69 20.28
C LYS A 156 8.94 -8.42 19.45
N PHE A 157 7.86 -7.72 19.11
CA PHE A 157 7.89 -6.57 18.22
C PHE A 157 7.57 -5.27 18.94
N THR A 158 6.72 -5.31 19.96
CA THR A 158 6.41 -4.11 20.77
C THR A 158 7.53 -3.76 21.73
N GLU A 159 8.32 -4.75 22.18
CA GLU A 159 9.49 -4.58 23.06
C GLU A 159 9.19 -3.79 24.36
N GLU A 160 7.91 -3.70 24.76
CA GLU A 160 7.45 -2.96 25.94
C GLU A 160 6.87 -3.91 26.99
N VAL A 161 7.41 -3.86 28.21
CA VAL A 161 6.90 -4.65 29.34
C VAL A 161 5.48 -4.21 29.68
N GLY A 162 4.55 -5.17 29.78
CA GLY A 162 3.17 -4.90 30.12
C GLY A 162 2.27 -4.46 28.96
N PHE A 163 2.76 -4.50 27.73
CA PHE A 163 2.05 -4.06 26.54
C PHE A 163 2.28 -5.04 25.39
N LEU A 164 1.22 -5.46 24.71
CA LEU A 164 1.32 -6.27 23.50
C LEU A 164 0.34 -5.79 22.45
N ALA A 165 0.77 -5.72 21.19
CA ALA A 165 -0.12 -5.40 20.07
C ALA A 165 -1.08 -6.57 19.80
N TYR A 166 -2.24 -6.31 19.21
CA TYR A 166 -3.20 -7.37 18.90
C TYR A 166 -2.60 -8.46 17.99
N TYR A 167 -1.75 -8.09 17.04
CA TYR A 167 -1.04 -9.06 16.18
C TYR A 167 -0.08 -10.00 16.93
N GLU A 168 0.38 -9.62 18.13
CA GLU A 168 1.19 -10.49 18.99
C GLU A 168 0.28 -11.37 19.85
N ILE A 169 -0.76 -10.76 20.41
CA ILE A 169 -1.74 -11.42 21.27
C ILE A 169 -2.46 -12.55 20.53
N CYS A 170 -2.90 -12.29 19.31
CA CYS A 170 -3.67 -13.26 18.54
C CYS A 170 -2.86 -14.51 18.16
N GLN A 171 -1.52 -14.39 18.01
CA GLN A 171 -0.64 -15.52 17.73
C GLN A 171 -0.51 -16.41 18.96
N MET A 172 -0.57 -15.79 20.15
CA MET A 172 -0.52 -16.50 21.42
C MET A 172 -1.82 -17.26 21.73
N ILE A 173 -2.96 -16.89 21.12
CA ILE A 173 -4.28 -17.50 21.39
C ILE A 173 -4.26 -19.01 21.17
N GLN A 174 -3.59 -19.50 20.12
CA GLN A 174 -3.58 -20.94 19.80
C GLN A 174 -2.92 -21.82 20.85
N THR A 175 -1.98 -21.25 21.61
CA THR A 175 -1.16 -21.99 22.59
C THR A 175 -1.45 -21.57 24.02
N SER A 176 -2.46 -20.72 24.24
CA SER A 176 -2.76 -20.11 25.54
C SER A 176 -4.19 -20.40 25.96
N THR A 177 -4.47 -20.27 27.26
CA THR A 177 -5.85 -20.38 27.77
C THR A 177 -6.54 -19.04 27.62
N VAL A 178 -7.56 -18.95 26.76
CA VAL A 178 -8.40 -17.76 26.63
C VAL A 178 -9.64 -17.89 27.53
N LYS A 179 -9.97 -16.82 28.25
CA LYS A 179 -11.17 -16.71 29.09
C LYS A 179 -11.88 -15.40 28.78
N ARG A 180 -13.22 -15.39 28.82
CA ARG A 180 -14.01 -14.16 28.65
C ARG A 180 -14.63 -13.73 29.97
N LEU A 181 -14.51 -12.44 30.27
CA LEU A 181 -15.15 -11.82 31.41
C LEU A 181 -16.61 -11.50 31.09
N THR A 182 -17.53 -11.99 31.92
CA THR A 182 -18.97 -11.96 31.64
C THR A 182 -19.60 -10.60 31.87
N VAL A 183 -19.12 -9.83 32.85
CA VAL A 183 -19.57 -8.46 33.16
C VAL A 183 -18.87 -7.47 32.24
N GLU A 184 -17.55 -7.58 32.11
CA GLU A 184 -16.71 -6.67 31.35
C GLU A 184 -16.83 -6.86 29.82
N LYS A 185 -17.39 -7.99 29.37
CA LYS A 185 -17.63 -8.36 27.95
C LYS A 185 -16.38 -8.39 27.08
N VAL A 186 -15.24 -8.78 27.64
CA VAL A 186 -13.93 -8.74 27.00
C VAL A 186 -13.11 -9.97 27.37
N PRO A 187 -12.18 -10.41 26.50
CA PRO A 187 -11.32 -11.55 26.77
C PRO A 187 -10.07 -11.20 27.57
N TYR A 188 -9.48 -12.22 28.17
CA TYR A 188 -8.08 -12.23 28.54
C TYR A 188 -7.47 -13.58 28.21
N LEU A 189 -6.15 -13.63 28.03
CA LEU A 189 -5.43 -14.88 27.83
C LEU A 189 -4.39 -15.09 28.93
N ILE A 190 -4.13 -16.36 29.22
CA ILE A 190 -3.11 -16.82 30.15
C ILE A 190 -2.10 -17.68 29.39
N SER A 191 -0.82 -17.27 29.43
CA SER A 191 0.30 -17.97 28.83
C SER A 191 1.43 -18.11 29.86
N GLY A 192 1.52 -19.27 30.51
CA GLY A 192 2.39 -19.45 31.67
C GLY A 192 1.98 -18.55 32.85
N ASP A 193 2.88 -17.68 33.30
CA ASP A 193 2.60 -16.65 34.30
C ASP A 193 2.12 -15.33 33.72
N GLN A 194 2.02 -15.19 32.39
CA GLN A 194 1.49 -13.98 31.80
C GLN A 194 -0.03 -14.00 31.76
N TRP A 195 -0.63 -12.90 32.22
CA TRP A 195 -2.04 -12.55 32.06
C TRP A 195 -2.14 -11.35 31.13
N ILE A 196 -2.93 -11.43 30.06
CA ILE A 196 -3.06 -10.35 29.06
C ILE A 196 -4.55 -10.05 28.84
N GLY A 197 -5.00 -8.85 29.20
CA GLY A 197 -6.35 -8.36 28.92
C GLY A 197 -6.35 -7.52 27.65
N TYR A 198 -7.21 -7.87 26.69
CA TYR A 198 -7.18 -7.32 25.33
C TYR A 198 -8.57 -7.25 24.71
N ASP A 199 -8.70 -6.50 23.62
CA ASP A 199 -9.91 -6.47 22.80
C ASP A 199 -9.78 -7.38 21.58
N ASP A 200 -10.86 -8.08 21.26
CA ASP A 200 -10.99 -9.02 20.16
C ASP A 200 -12.18 -8.64 19.26
N PRO A 201 -12.42 -9.33 18.13
CA PRO A 201 -13.51 -8.99 17.23
C PRO A 201 -14.88 -8.92 17.95
N GLU A 202 -15.16 -9.83 18.89
CA GLU A 202 -16.43 -9.82 19.61
C GLU A 202 -16.61 -8.56 20.47
N SER A 203 -15.60 -8.22 21.27
CA SER A 203 -15.65 -7.02 22.13
C SER A 203 -15.59 -5.71 21.34
N ILE A 204 -14.83 -5.66 20.25
CA ILE A 204 -14.79 -4.51 19.33
C ILE A 204 -16.14 -4.31 18.64
N TYR A 205 -16.76 -5.39 18.14
CA TYR A 205 -18.08 -5.33 17.49
C TYR A 205 -19.15 -4.82 18.46
N LEU A 206 -19.15 -5.33 19.69
CA LEU A 206 -20.04 -4.90 20.76
C LEU A 206 -19.90 -3.40 21.04
N LYS A 207 -18.68 -2.93 21.26
CA LYS A 207 -18.40 -1.51 21.59
C LYS A 207 -18.77 -0.58 20.44
N ALA A 208 -18.43 -0.95 19.19
CA ALA A 208 -18.76 -0.17 18.01
C ALA A 208 -20.28 -0.11 17.76
N SER A 209 -20.98 -1.24 17.92
CA SER A 209 -22.44 -1.31 17.80
C SER A 209 -23.12 -0.45 18.87
N TRP A 210 -22.67 -0.57 20.12
CA TRP A 210 -23.15 0.25 21.22
C TRP A 210 -22.89 1.74 20.98
N ALA A 211 -21.72 2.09 20.44
CA ALA A 211 -21.38 3.47 20.17
C ALA A 211 -22.36 4.12 19.18
N LYS A 212 -22.66 3.39 18.10
CA LYS A 212 -23.66 3.78 17.10
C LYS A 212 -25.07 3.88 17.69
N GLN A 213 -25.52 2.86 18.42
CA GLN A 213 -26.86 2.84 19.03
C GLN A 213 -27.05 3.98 20.04
N SER A 214 -25.99 4.34 20.76
CA SER A 214 -25.96 5.44 21.73
C SER A 214 -25.79 6.81 21.08
N LYS A 215 -25.73 6.88 19.74
CA LYS A 215 -25.58 8.11 18.95
C LYS A 215 -24.33 8.92 19.29
N PHE A 216 -23.25 8.23 19.62
CA PHE A 216 -21.94 8.86 19.76
C PHE A 216 -21.43 9.35 18.40
N GLY A 217 -20.52 10.32 18.41
CA GLY A 217 -19.95 10.95 17.21
C GLY A 217 -19.20 9.99 16.30
N GLY A 218 -18.69 8.88 16.85
CA GLY A 218 -17.99 7.85 16.10
C GLY A 218 -17.05 7.01 16.96
N ILE A 219 -16.12 6.34 16.26
CA ILE A 219 -15.06 5.52 16.86
C ILE A 219 -13.70 6.16 16.62
N PHE A 220 -12.89 6.17 17.67
CA PHE A 220 -11.48 6.51 17.66
C PHE A 220 -10.68 5.28 18.07
N LEU A 221 -9.49 5.06 17.49
CA LEU A 221 -8.68 3.88 17.80
C LEU A 221 -7.22 4.21 18.05
N TRP A 222 -6.56 3.36 18.84
CA TRP A 222 -5.12 3.41 19.08
C TRP A 222 -4.52 2.01 19.01
N ALA A 223 -3.70 1.66 18.02
CA ALA A 223 -3.51 2.36 16.75
C ALA A 223 -3.60 1.34 15.62
N ILE A 224 -3.87 1.78 14.39
CA ILE A 224 -4.13 0.89 13.25
C ILE A 224 -2.98 -0.09 12.97
N ALA A 225 -1.74 0.29 13.29
CA ALA A 225 -0.56 -0.56 13.14
C ALA A 225 -0.46 -1.69 14.19
N LEU A 226 -1.30 -1.65 15.23
CA LEU A 226 -1.36 -2.67 16.29
C LEU A 226 -2.43 -3.73 16.00
N ASP A 227 -3.29 -3.51 15.00
CA ASP A 227 -4.16 -4.56 14.43
C ASP A 227 -3.31 -5.63 13.75
N ASP A 228 -3.93 -6.74 13.38
CA ASP A 228 -3.33 -7.69 12.44
C ASP A 228 -3.42 -7.17 11.00
N PHE A 229 -2.70 -6.10 10.72
CA PHE A 229 -2.67 -5.45 9.41
C PHE A 229 -2.11 -6.35 8.29
N ARG A 230 -1.56 -7.52 8.63
CA ARG A 230 -0.99 -8.51 7.69
C ARG A 230 -1.82 -9.80 7.56
N GLY A 231 -2.86 -10.01 8.37
CA GLY A 231 -3.61 -11.27 8.35
C GLY A 231 -2.79 -12.47 8.83
N THR A 232 -1.86 -12.25 9.77
CA THR A 232 -0.99 -13.29 10.35
C THR A 232 -1.65 -14.04 11.50
N CYS A 233 -2.69 -13.46 12.10
CA CYS A 233 -3.47 -14.12 13.11
C CYS A 233 -4.22 -15.31 12.49
N PRO A 234 -4.28 -16.46 13.17
CA PRO A 234 -4.88 -17.65 12.60
C PRO A 234 -6.37 -17.50 12.30
N GLY A 235 -6.76 -17.81 11.06
CA GLY A 235 -8.17 -17.79 10.65
C GLY A 235 -8.78 -16.40 10.54
N SER A 236 -7.97 -15.34 10.49
CA SER A 236 -8.45 -13.96 10.31
C SER A 236 -7.84 -13.29 9.08
N GLU A 237 -8.59 -12.36 8.53
CA GLU A 237 -8.17 -11.50 7.43
C GLU A 237 -7.40 -10.26 7.92
N PRO A 238 -6.61 -9.59 7.05
CA PRO A 238 -5.93 -8.35 7.42
C PRO A 238 -6.88 -7.29 7.97
N PHE A 239 -6.41 -6.56 8.98
CA PHE A 239 -7.15 -5.51 9.70
C PHE A 239 -8.43 -6.02 10.38
N ILE A 240 -8.38 -7.19 11.00
CA ILE A 240 -9.56 -7.86 11.56
C ILE A 240 -10.31 -6.98 12.56
N LEU A 241 -9.62 -6.24 13.44
CA LEU A 241 -10.30 -5.36 14.39
C LEU A 241 -10.90 -4.13 13.69
N MET A 242 -10.21 -3.50 12.74
CA MET A 242 -10.76 -2.35 12.00
C MET A 242 -11.95 -2.75 11.13
N LYS A 243 -11.89 -3.91 10.45
CA LYS A 243 -13.01 -4.44 9.67
C LYS A 243 -14.21 -4.75 10.56
N THR A 244 -13.95 -5.22 11.77
CA THR A 244 -15.00 -5.48 12.75
C THR A 244 -15.70 -4.20 13.19
N ILE A 245 -14.96 -3.09 13.36
CA ILE A 245 -15.56 -1.76 13.60
C ILE A 245 -16.46 -1.37 12.42
N ILE A 246 -15.95 -1.49 11.18
CA ILE A 246 -16.73 -1.15 9.98
C ILE A 246 -18.01 -1.98 9.92
N SER A 247 -17.91 -3.29 10.16
CA SER A 247 -19.06 -4.19 10.15
C SER A 247 -20.14 -3.75 11.15
N ALA A 248 -19.74 -3.45 12.39
CA ALA A 248 -20.64 -2.97 13.42
C ALA A 248 -21.29 -1.61 13.07
N LEU A 249 -20.53 -0.68 12.48
CA LEU A 249 -21.05 0.62 12.09
C LEU A 249 -21.98 0.55 10.86
N GLU A 250 -21.86 -0.48 10.03
CA GLU A 250 -22.68 -0.72 8.84
C GLU A 250 -23.84 -1.70 9.07
N ASP A 251 -24.11 -2.13 10.31
CA ASP A 251 -25.10 -3.15 10.68
C ASP A 251 -24.91 -4.50 9.95
N LYS A 252 -23.67 -4.82 9.60
CA LYS A 252 -23.31 -6.10 8.99
C LYS A 252 -23.05 -7.16 10.07
N PRO A 253 -23.22 -8.47 9.78
CA PRO A 253 -22.94 -9.53 10.73
C PRO A 253 -21.52 -9.46 11.29
N GLN A 254 -21.35 -9.89 12.54
CA GLN A 254 -20.03 -9.97 13.18
C GLN A 254 -19.08 -10.86 12.37
N ILE A 255 -17.86 -10.39 12.16
CA ILE A 255 -16.78 -11.17 11.55
C ILE A 255 -16.25 -12.12 12.63
N THR A 256 -16.45 -13.43 12.44
CA THR A 256 -16.00 -14.43 13.43
C THR A 256 -14.61 -14.97 13.07
N SER A 257 -13.69 -14.90 14.02
CA SER A 257 -12.47 -15.72 14.02
C SER A 257 -12.81 -17.09 14.61
N SER A 258 -12.48 -18.18 13.91
CA SER A 258 -12.73 -19.54 14.41
C SER A 258 -11.80 -19.87 15.58
N THR A 259 -12.30 -19.81 16.81
CA THR A 259 -11.63 -20.39 17.99
C THR A 259 -12.48 -21.51 18.57
N THR A 260 -11.93 -22.72 18.56
CA THR A 260 -12.53 -23.92 19.16
C THR A 260 -12.42 -23.81 20.69
N GLU A 261 -13.56 -23.68 21.38
CA GLU A 261 -13.61 -23.75 22.84
C GLU A 261 -13.46 -25.21 23.30
N THR A 262 -12.59 -25.46 24.28
CA THR A 262 -12.57 -26.72 25.03
C THR A 262 -13.37 -26.53 26.32
N PRO A 263 -14.42 -27.34 26.59
CA PRO A 263 -15.11 -27.30 27.87
C PRO A 263 -14.17 -27.81 28.98
N SER A 264 -14.01 -27.03 30.04
CA SER A 264 -13.27 -27.45 31.23
C SER A 264 -13.99 -28.61 31.93
N ALA A 265 -13.30 -29.75 32.02
CA ALA A 265 -13.71 -30.87 32.84
C ALA A 265 -13.79 -30.45 34.33
N THR A 266 -14.91 -30.78 34.97
CA THR A 266 -15.05 -30.74 36.44
C THR A 266 -14.90 -32.18 36.95
N PRO A 267 -14.16 -32.43 38.05
CA PRO A 267 -14.08 -33.77 38.62
C PRO A 267 -15.36 -34.11 39.38
N THR A 268 -15.86 -35.32 39.13
CA THR A 268 -17.05 -35.92 39.74
C THR A 268 -16.90 -36.12 41.25
N THR A 269 -17.95 -35.82 42.02
CA THR A 269 -18.30 -36.62 43.21
C THR A 269 -19.83 -36.71 43.40
N THR A 270 -20.27 -37.96 43.47
CA THR A 270 -21.54 -38.62 43.87
C THR A 270 -22.31 -37.90 45.01
N THR A 271 -23.63 -37.94 45.26
CA THR A 271 -24.84 -38.78 44.98
C THR A 271 -26.03 -37.89 45.48
N GLN A 272 -27.27 -37.85 44.97
CA GLN A 272 -28.37 -38.81 45.09
C GLN A 272 -29.61 -38.22 44.39
N ALA A 273 -30.44 -39.10 43.83
CA ALA A 273 -31.64 -38.79 43.06
C ALA A 273 -32.87 -38.46 43.91
N THR A 274 -33.82 -37.67 43.38
CA THR A 274 -35.27 -37.97 43.41
C THR A 274 -36.01 -37.25 42.27
N THR A 275 -36.63 -38.06 41.40
CA THR A 275 -37.82 -37.97 40.51
C THR A 275 -38.66 -36.67 40.56
N THR A 276 -39.19 -36.11 39.46
CA THR A 276 -40.41 -36.59 38.74
C THR A 276 -40.64 -35.89 37.38
N GLN A 277 -41.29 -36.62 36.47
CA GLN A 277 -41.62 -36.41 35.05
C GLN A 277 -42.47 -35.17 34.66
N ALA A 278 -42.35 -34.72 33.40
CA ALA A 278 -43.39 -34.76 32.34
C ALA A 278 -42.89 -33.99 31.08
N THR A 279 -42.60 -34.65 29.95
CA THR A 279 -43.46 -34.98 28.78
C THR A 279 -43.59 -33.88 27.72
N THR A 280 -43.19 -34.27 26.50
CA THR A 280 -43.14 -33.66 25.17
C THR A 280 -44.51 -33.24 24.60
N THR A 281 -44.56 -32.30 23.64
CA THR A 281 -44.90 -32.53 22.20
C THR A 281 -45.13 -31.21 21.41
N GLN A 282 -44.77 -31.26 20.13
CA GLN A 282 -44.82 -30.31 19.01
C GLN A 282 -46.18 -29.61 18.74
N ALA A 283 -46.17 -28.47 18.01
CA ALA A 283 -46.93 -28.30 16.76
C ALA A 283 -46.69 -26.95 16.02
N THR A 284 -46.64 -27.10 14.70
CA THR A 284 -46.86 -26.24 13.51
C THR A 284 -47.58 -24.89 13.66
N THR A 285 -47.22 -23.90 12.83
CA THR A 285 -47.92 -22.61 12.71
C THR A 285 -48.54 -22.39 11.32
N THR A 286 -49.82 -22.03 11.33
CA THR A 286 -50.69 -21.73 10.18
C THR A 286 -50.80 -20.21 9.97
N GLN A 287 -50.98 -19.77 8.72
CA GLN A 287 -51.30 -18.40 8.32
C GLN A 287 -52.64 -17.88 8.90
N ALA A 288 -52.70 -16.56 9.15
CA ALA A 288 -53.96 -15.81 9.15
C ALA A 288 -53.73 -14.34 8.77
N THR A 289 -54.66 -13.82 7.96
CA THR A 289 -54.76 -12.49 7.34
C THR A 289 -55.57 -11.54 8.23
N THR A 290 -55.22 -10.24 8.33
CA THR A 290 -56.23 -9.17 8.50
C THR A 290 -55.75 -7.78 8.02
N THR A 291 -56.41 -7.33 6.95
CA THR A 291 -56.87 -5.99 6.53
C THR A 291 -56.23 -4.71 7.10
N GLN A 292 -55.73 -3.84 6.21
CA GLN A 292 -55.72 -2.38 6.41
C GLN A 292 -56.14 -1.63 5.14
N ALA A 293 -56.76 -0.48 5.39
CA ALA A 293 -57.64 0.27 4.51
C ALA A 293 -56.95 1.09 3.41
N THR A 294 -57.71 1.29 2.34
CA THR A 294 -57.41 2.06 1.13
C THR A 294 -57.35 3.56 1.41
N THR A 295 -56.34 4.25 0.87
CA THR A 295 -56.46 5.66 0.50
C THR A 295 -55.77 5.88 -0.84
N THR A 296 -56.56 6.29 -1.81
CA THR A 296 -56.19 6.45 -3.22
C THR A 296 -55.48 7.80 -3.41
N GLN A 297 -54.24 7.79 -3.88
CA GLN A 297 -53.65 8.95 -4.57
C GLN A 297 -53.00 8.47 -5.87
N ALA A 298 -53.54 8.96 -6.98
CA ALA A 298 -53.01 8.77 -8.31
C ALA A 298 -51.71 9.55 -8.46
N THR A 299 -50.61 8.88 -8.79
CA THR A 299 -49.40 9.53 -9.31
C THR A 299 -48.87 8.73 -10.49
N THR A 300 -48.67 9.45 -11.57
CA THR A 300 -48.31 9.05 -12.93
C THR A 300 -47.05 8.18 -12.98
N THR A 301 -47.13 7.04 -13.67
CA THR A 301 -46.00 6.15 -13.94
C THR A 301 -45.00 6.82 -14.90
N GLN A 302 -43.87 7.32 -14.40
CA GLN A 302 -42.64 7.43 -15.19
C GLN A 302 -41.72 6.29 -14.77
N ALA A 303 -41.50 5.36 -15.70
CA ALA A 303 -40.50 4.32 -15.57
C ALA A 303 -39.11 4.98 -15.51
N THR A 304 -38.59 5.17 -14.31
CA THR A 304 -37.18 5.47 -14.12
C THR A 304 -36.48 4.13 -14.00
N THR A 305 -35.80 3.72 -15.06
CA THR A 305 -34.89 2.58 -15.01
C THR A 305 -33.77 2.95 -14.03
N THR A 306 -33.88 2.49 -12.79
CA THR A 306 -32.78 2.57 -11.83
C THR A 306 -31.70 1.61 -12.30
N GLN A 307 -30.79 2.09 -13.15
CA GLN A 307 -29.50 1.45 -13.33
C GLN A 307 -28.83 1.47 -11.95
N ALA A 308 -28.72 0.28 -11.36
CA ALA A 308 -27.82 0.06 -10.24
C ALA A 308 -26.44 0.57 -10.68
N THR A 309 -25.96 1.64 -10.04
CA THR A 309 -24.57 2.06 -10.16
C THR A 309 -23.71 0.95 -9.59
N THR A 310 -23.20 0.08 -10.47
CA THR A 310 -22.08 -0.78 -10.17
C THR A 310 -20.95 0.11 -9.64
N ALA A 311 -20.35 -0.28 -8.52
CA ALA A 311 -19.11 0.33 -8.08
C ALA A 311 -18.13 0.32 -9.26
N ALA A 312 -17.61 1.49 -9.65
CA ALA A 312 -16.73 1.59 -10.81
C ALA A 312 -15.52 0.67 -10.62
N GLU A 313 -15.34 -0.30 -11.52
CA GLU A 313 -14.20 -1.23 -11.49
C GLU A 313 -12.89 -0.44 -11.60
N LEU A 314 -11.92 -0.76 -10.74
CA LEU A 314 -10.60 -0.12 -10.76
C LEU A 314 -9.86 -0.47 -12.05
N ARG A 315 -9.19 0.52 -12.63
CA ARG A 315 -8.43 0.30 -13.87
C ARG A 315 -7.15 -0.47 -13.61
N ARG A 316 -6.87 -1.43 -14.51
CA ARG A 316 -5.62 -2.16 -14.64
C ARG A 316 -5.08 -1.85 -16.04
N VAL A 317 -4.22 -0.85 -16.15
CA VAL A 317 -3.70 -0.37 -17.43
C VAL A 317 -2.32 -0.97 -17.71
N CYS A 318 -2.20 -1.75 -18.78
CA CYS A 318 -1.00 -2.52 -19.08
C CYS A 318 -0.31 -1.97 -20.34
N TYR A 319 0.94 -1.52 -20.20
CA TYR A 319 1.74 -1.17 -21.37
C TYR A 319 2.25 -2.44 -22.05
N PHE A 320 1.96 -2.55 -23.35
CA PHE A 320 2.46 -3.57 -24.27
C PHE A 320 3.51 -2.92 -25.17
N THR A 321 4.77 -3.32 -25.02
CA THR A 321 5.90 -2.76 -25.78
C THR A 321 6.11 -3.54 -27.07
N ASN A 322 6.00 -2.90 -28.24
CA ASN A 322 6.11 -3.60 -29.53
C ASN A 322 7.48 -4.23 -29.75
N TRP A 323 8.56 -3.68 -29.18
CA TRP A 323 9.91 -4.23 -29.30
C TRP A 323 10.14 -5.51 -28.47
N SER A 324 9.22 -5.90 -27.57
CA SER A 324 9.32 -7.19 -26.86
C SER A 324 9.28 -8.39 -27.81
N GLN A 325 8.75 -8.19 -29.03
CA GLN A 325 8.75 -9.19 -30.10
C GLN A 325 10.16 -9.55 -30.58
N TYR A 326 11.17 -8.72 -30.30
CA TYR A 326 12.55 -8.91 -30.75
C TYR A 326 13.46 -9.51 -29.67
N ARG A 327 12.96 -9.72 -28.46
CA ARG A 327 13.70 -10.44 -27.42
C ARG A 327 13.90 -11.90 -27.83
N VAL A 328 15.01 -12.48 -27.37
CA VAL A 328 15.41 -13.85 -27.69
C VAL A 328 14.89 -14.85 -26.66
N GLY A 329 14.67 -16.09 -27.09
CA GLY A 329 14.26 -17.19 -26.21
C GLY A 329 12.96 -16.90 -25.45
N ASP A 330 12.94 -17.28 -24.17
CA ASP A 330 11.75 -17.20 -23.33
C ASP A 330 11.30 -15.76 -23.01
N ALA A 331 12.18 -14.77 -23.23
CA ALA A 331 11.85 -13.35 -23.05
C ALA A 331 11.09 -12.74 -24.25
N LYS A 332 10.91 -13.49 -25.35
CA LYS A 332 10.10 -13.06 -26.49
C LYS A 332 8.63 -13.01 -26.10
N PHE A 333 8.02 -11.83 -26.23
CA PHE A 333 6.62 -11.60 -25.89
C PHE A 333 5.85 -11.08 -27.10
N LEU A 334 4.80 -11.81 -27.48
CA LEU A 334 3.89 -11.49 -28.58
C LEU A 334 2.46 -11.27 -28.04
N PRO A 335 1.55 -10.68 -28.83
CA PRO A 335 0.15 -10.52 -28.40
C PRO A 335 -0.53 -11.86 -28.06
N SER A 336 -0.09 -12.97 -28.67
CA SER A 336 -0.60 -14.31 -28.37
C SER A 336 -0.20 -14.84 -26.98
N ASP A 337 0.82 -14.26 -26.36
CA ASP A 337 1.23 -14.62 -25.00
C ASP A 337 0.44 -13.84 -23.94
N PHE A 338 -0.30 -12.79 -24.32
CA PHE A 338 -1.05 -11.93 -23.41
C PHE A 338 -2.41 -12.57 -23.06
N ASP A 339 -2.70 -12.73 -21.78
CA ASP A 339 -4.03 -13.12 -21.31
C ASP A 339 -4.98 -11.90 -21.27
N PRO A 340 -6.04 -11.87 -22.11
CA PRO A 340 -6.97 -10.73 -22.21
C PRO A 340 -7.74 -10.40 -20.94
N GLN A 341 -7.76 -11.29 -19.93
CA GLN A 341 -8.48 -11.07 -18.66
C GLN A 341 -7.66 -10.32 -17.62
N LEU A 342 -6.34 -10.18 -17.83
CA LEU A 342 -5.47 -9.57 -16.82
C LEU A 342 -5.74 -8.06 -16.67
N CYS A 343 -5.97 -7.37 -17.77
CA CYS A 343 -5.98 -5.91 -17.83
C CYS A 343 -7.34 -5.40 -18.30
N THR A 344 -7.76 -4.24 -17.79
CA THR A 344 -8.95 -3.55 -18.32
C THR A 344 -8.60 -2.65 -19.50
N HIS A 345 -7.34 -2.19 -19.57
CA HIS A 345 -6.83 -1.37 -20.65
C HIS A 345 -5.44 -1.86 -21.09
N ILE A 346 -5.17 -1.86 -22.40
CA ILE A 346 -3.82 -2.03 -22.96
C ILE A 346 -3.40 -0.72 -23.61
N CYS A 347 -2.20 -0.24 -23.29
CA CYS A 347 -1.54 0.86 -23.99
C CYS A 347 -0.46 0.27 -24.91
N TYR A 348 -0.66 0.33 -26.22
CA TYR A 348 0.30 -0.17 -27.20
C TYR A 348 1.42 0.85 -27.38
N ALA A 349 2.60 0.52 -26.88
CA ALA A 349 3.81 1.33 -26.96
C ALA A 349 4.69 0.87 -28.14
N PHE A 350 4.99 1.70 -29.14
CA PHE A 350 4.48 3.05 -29.37
C PHE A 350 4.19 3.28 -30.86
N ALA A 351 3.35 4.27 -31.14
CA ALA A 351 3.33 5.01 -32.39
C ALA A 351 4.35 6.15 -32.37
N LYS A 352 4.63 6.72 -33.55
CA LYS A 352 5.50 7.88 -33.73
C LYS A 352 4.78 9.02 -34.46
N LEU A 353 5.48 10.16 -34.58
CA LEU A 353 5.06 11.27 -35.44
C LEU A 353 5.85 11.28 -36.76
N THR A 354 5.12 11.32 -37.87
CA THR A 354 5.68 11.59 -39.21
C THR A 354 4.95 12.79 -39.80
N ASN A 355 5.64 13.91 -40.06
CA ASN A 355 5.04 15.16 -40.56
C ASN A 355 3.83 15.63 -39.73
N HIS A 356 3.99 15.62 -38.39
CA HIS A 356 2.95 15.92 -37.40
C HIS A 356 1.72 14.99 -37.42
N LYS A 357 1.78 13.85 -38.11
CA LYS A 357 0.70 12.85 -38.14
C LYS A 357 1.07 11.63 -37.34
N LEU A 358 0.07 10.99 -36.74
CA LEU A 358 0.26 9.70 -36.07
C LEU A 358 0.63 8.63 -37.10
N ASP A 359 1.69 7.87 -36.82
CA ASP A 359 2.22 6.86 -37.72
C ASP A 359 2.75 5.64 -36.94
N ALA A 360 2.86 4.50 -37.61
CA ALA A 360 3.44 3.31 -36.99
C ALA A 360 4.95 3.44 -36.80
N THR A 361 5.45 2.88 -35.70
CA THR A 361 6.88 2.83 -35.46
C THR A 361 7.52 1.80 -36.39
N GLU A 362 6.95 0.60 -36.42
CA GLU A 362 7.48 -0.56 -37.13
C GLU A 362 6.60 -0.95 -38.33
N TRP A 363 7.24 -1.49 -39.37
CA TRP A 363 6.53 -1.95 -40.57
C TRP A 363 5.54 -3.09 -40.28
N ASN A 364 5.82 -3.91 -39.27
CA ASN A 364 5.02 -5.08 -38.89
C ASN A 364 3.91 -4.74 -37.88
N ASP A 365 3.76 -3.48 -37.49
CA ASP A 365 2.58 -3.01 -36.77
C ASP A 365 1.35 -3.06 -37.67
N PHE A 366 1.55 -2.77 -38.97
CA PHE A 366 0.52 -2.86 -40.00
C PHE A 366 0.31 -4.28 -40.51
N SER A 367 -0.95 -4.59 -40.81
CA SER A 367 -1.29 -5.81 -41.52
C SER A 367 -0.89 -5.76 -42.99
N THR A 368 -0.49 -6.91 -43.49
CA THR A 368 -0.27 -7.16 -44.92
C THR A 368 -1.39 -8.03 -45.46
N LYS A 369 -1.46 -8.20 -46.78
CA LYS A 369 -2.39 -9.16 -47.41
C LYS A 369 -2.19 -10.61 -46.93
N LYS A 370 -1.00 -10.94 -46.41
CA LYS A 370 -0.62 -12.32 -46.04
C LYS A 370 -0.64 -12.58 -44.53
N SER A 371 -0.56 -11.55 -43.71
CA SER A 371 -0.44 -11.71 -42.26
C SER A 371 -0.96 -10.48 -41.51
N LYS A 372 -1.57 -10.73 -40.36
CA LYS A 372 -1.97 -9.68 -39.41
C LYS A 372 -0.76 -9.03 -38.78
N GLY A 373 -0.76 -7.70 -38.76
CA GLY A 373 0.21 -6.89 -38.04
C GLY A 373 -0.05 -6.88 -36.54
N MET A 374 0.84 -6.26 -35.78
CA MET A 374 0.76 -6.23 -34.32
C MET A 374 -0.46 -5.45 -33.82
N TYR A 375 -0.88 -4.37 -34.49
CA TYR A 375 -2.07 -3.62 -34.09
C TYR A 375 -3.34 -4.48 -34.14
N GLU A 376 -3.56 -5.20 -35.24
CA GLU A 376 -4.72 -6.10 -35.33
C GLU A 376 -4.65 -7.23 -34.32
N LYS A 377 -3.46 -7.80 -34.09
CA LYS A 377 -3.28 -8.89 -33.11
C LYS A 377 -3.60 -8.45 -31.67
N VAL A 378 -3.20 -7.24 -31.27
CA VAL A 378 -3.54 -6.71 -29.94
C VAL A 378 -5.02 -6.35 -29.85
N ASN A 379 -5.59 -5.73 -30.89
CA ASN A 379 -7.02 -5.41 -30.91
C ASN A 379 -7.92 -6.65 -30.96
N ASP A 380 -7.43 -7.76 -31.53
CA ASP A 380 -8.12 -9.04 -31.54
C ASP A 380 -8.31 -9.63 -30.12
N LEU A 381 -7.51 -9.22 -29.12
CA LEU A 381 -7.69 -9.65 -27.72
C LEU A 381 -9.07 -9.22 -27.17
N LYS A 382 -9.65 -8.15 -27.73
CA LYS A 382 -11.02 -7.71 -27.38
C LYS A 382 -12.10 -8.73 -27.78
N LYS A 383 -11.79 -9.69 -28.67
CA LYS A 383 -12.71 -10.79 -29.02
C LYS A 383 -12.90 -11.77 -27.86
N SER A 384 -11.87 -11.93 -27.02
CA SER A 384 -11.89 -12.78 -25.84
C SER A 384 -12.28 -12.02 -24.57
N ASN A 385 -12.16 -10.69 -24.57
CA ASN A 385 -12.65 -9.80 -23.52
C ASN A 385 -13.29 -8.54 -24.13
N ALA A 386 -14.62 -8.54 -24.29
CA ALA A 386 -15.33 -7.41 -24.91
C ALA A 386 -15.30 -6.11 -24.09
N GLN A 387 -14.93 -6.18 -22.81
CA GLN A 387 -14.79 -5.00 -21.94
C GLN A 387 -13.40 -4.34 -22.06
N LEU A 388 -12.40 -5.08 -22.54
CA LEU A 388 -11.04 -4.60 -22.74
C LEU A 388 -11.01 -3.37 -23.65
N LYS A 389 -10.26 -2.34 -23.23
CA LYS A 389 -9.96 -1.16 -24.05
C LYS A 389 -8.52 -1.19 -24.53
N THR A 390 -8.29 -0.84 -25.78
CA THR A 390 -6.96 -0.74 -26.37
C THR A 390 -6.69 0.70 -26.78
N LEU A 391 -5.61 1.28 -26.26
CA LEU A 391 -5.15 2.63 -26.60
C LEU A 391 -3.83 2.52 -27.36
N LEU A 392 -3.59 3.44 -28.28
CA LEU A 392 -2.29 3.59 -28.93
C LEU A 392 -1.51 4.68 -28.20
N SER A 393 -0.33 4.36 -27.70
CA SER A 393 0.55 5.32 -27.06
C SER A 393 1.43 6.00 -28.10
N LEU A 394 1.42 7.33 -28.14
CA LEU A 394 2.33 8.13 -28.93
C LEU A 394 3.45 8.64 -28.03
N GLY A 395 4.71 8.42 -28.43
CA GLY A 395 5.86 9.04 -27.80
C GLY A 395 6.80 8.06 -27.11
N GLY A 396 7.01 8.28 -25.82
CA GLY A 396 7.99 7.60 -24.99
C GLY A 396 9.40 8.16 -25.12
N TRP A 397 10.27 7.75 -24.21
CA TRP A 397 11.64 8.23 -24.05
C TRP A 397 12.45 8.38 -25.36
N ALA A 398 12.38 7.36 -26.23
CA ALA A 398 13.19 7.24 -27.45
C ALA A 398 12.77 8.21 -28.57
N MET A 399 11.51 8.64 -28.62
CA MET A 399 11.06 9.62 -29.62
C MET A 399 11.63 11.02 -29.33
N GLY A 400 12.04 11.28 -28.10
CA GLY A 400 12.49 12.60 -27.65
C GLY A 400 11.35 13.60 -27.58
N THR A 401 11.70 14.88 -27.43
CA THR A 401 10.74 15.97 -27.17
C THR A 401 10.47 16.84 -28.40
N GLN A 402 11.39 16.90 -29.34
CA GLN A 402 11.30 17.78 -30.50
C GLN A 402 10.07 17.49 -31.39
N PRO A 403 9.74 16.22 -31.73
CA PRO A 403 8.56 15.94 -32.55
C PRO A 403 7.25 16.42 -31.90
N PHE A 404 7.12 16.28 -30.59
CA PHE A 404 5.99 16.84 -29.83
C PHE A 404 5.99 18.36 -29.84
N THR A 405 7.15 18.98 -29.60
CA THR A 405 7.32 20.44 -29.58
C THR A 405 6.82 21.05 -30.90
N GLU A 406 7.25 20.48 -32.03
CA GLU A 406 6.88 20.95 -33.36
C GLU A 406 5.39 20.72 -33.66
N MET A 407 4.85 19.55 -33.31
CA MET A 407 3.43 19.25 -33.50
C MET A 407 2.54 20.18 -32.66
N ALA A 408 2.91 20.43 -31.40
CA ALA A 408 2.12 21.24 -30.48
C ALA A 408 2.25 22.76 -30.74
N ALA A 409 3.24 23.20 -31.52
CA ALA A 409 3.63 24.60 -31.66
C ALA A 409 2.52 25.53 -32.16
N THR A 410 1.69 25.08 -33.11
CA THR A 410 0.67 25.93 -33.75
C THR A 410 -0.70 25.24 -33.77
N ALA A 411 -1.78 26.01 -33.88
CA ALA A 411 -3.12 25.45 -34.04
C ALA A 411 -3.24 24.58 -35.30
N ASN A 412 -2.54 24.95 -36.39
CA ASN A 412 -2.56 24.18 -37.63
C ASN A 412 -1.87 22.81 -37.47
N THR A 413 -0.69 22.76 -36.87
CA THR A 413 0.05 21.50 -36.65
C THR A 413 -0.68 20.58 -35.67
N ARG A 414 -1.29 21.13 -34.61
CA ARG A 414 -2.16 20.36 -33.70
C ARG A 414 -3.39 19.82 -34.42
N LYS A 415 -4.04 20.62 -35.26
CA LYS A 415 -5.20 20.16 -36.04
C LYS A 415 -4.81 19.02 -37.00
N VAL A 416 -3.70 19.14 -37.72
CA VAL A 416 -3.19 18.08 -38.61
C VAL A 416 -2.98 16.78 -37.84
N PHE A 417 -2.36 16.88 -36.65
CA PHE A 417 -2.19 15.74 -35.76
C PHE A 417 -3.54 15.13 -35.36
N ILE A 418 -4.43 15.92 -34.76
CA ILE A 418 -5.72 15.47 -34.22
C ILE A 418 -6.58 14.81 -35.29
N ASP A 419 -6.74 15.44 -36.46
CA ASP A 419 -7.51 14.88 -37.56
C ASP A 419 -6.94 13.53 -38.01
N SER A 420 -5.60 13.45 -38.14
CA SER A 420 -4.92 12.22 -38.56
C SER A 420 -5.01 11.11 -37.50
N ALA A 421 -4.94 11.46 -36.22
CA ALA A 421 -5.01 10.53 -35.11
C ALA A 421 -6.38 9.87 -35.05
N ILE A 422 -7.47 10.63 -35.18
CA ILE A 422 -8.84 10.09 -35.24
C ILE A 422 -8.96 9.03 -36.34
N VAL A 423 -8.53 9.38 -37.56
CA VAL A 423 -8.59 8.47 -38.71
C VAL A 423 -7.75 7.22 -38.46
N PHE A 424 -6.53 7.38 -37.93
CA PHE A 424 -5.61 6.27 -37.67
C PHE A 424 -6.15 5.32 -36.61
N LEU A 425 -6.59 5.85 -35.47
CA LEU A 425 -7.12 5.07 -34.34
C LEU A 425 -8.35 4.27 -34.76
N ARG A 426 -9.30 4.90 -35.47
CA ARG A 426 -10.49 4.22 -35.99
C ARG A 426 -10.15 3.16 -37.03
N LYS A 427 -9.19 3.44 -37.93
CA LYS A 427 -8.75 2.48 -38.96
C LYS A 427 -8.19 1.20 -38.33
N TRP A 428 -7.43 1.33 -37.25
CA TRP A 428 -6.78 0.21 -36.58
C TRP A 428 -7.53 -0.29 -35.34
N SER A 429 -8.80 0.12 -35.16
CA SER A 429 -9.70 -0.35 -34.10
C SER A 429 -9.25 -0.05 -32.67
N PHE A 430 -8.47 1.00 -32.44
CA PHE A 430 -8.16 1.48 -31.10
C PHE A 430 -9.33 2.25 -30.48
N ASP A 431 -9.46 2.14 -29.16
CA ASP A 431 -10.47 2.78 -28.32
C ASP A 431 -10.00 4.14 -27.76
N GLY A 432 -8.73 4.51 -27.95
CA GLY A 432 -8.20 5.78 -27.47
C GLY A 432 -6.74 6.05 -27.78
N LEU A 433 -6.28 7.20 -27.31
CA LEU A 433 -4.92 7.73 -27.47
C LEU A 433 -4.31 7.97 -26.10
N ASP A 434 -3.07 7.53 -25.94
CA ASP A 434 -2.21 7.86 -24.81
C ASP A 434 -1.07 8.78 -25.29
N LEU A 435 -0.92 9.95 -24.68
CA LEU A 435 0.16 10.88 -24.98
C LEU A 435 1.28 10.76 -23.95
N ASP A 436 2.41 10.22 -24.38
CA ASP A 436 3.60 10.02 -23.55
C ASP A 436 4.72 10.99 -23.99
N TRP A 437 4.54 12.28 -23.69
CA TRP A 437 5.53 13.32 -23.94
C TRP A 437 6.48 13.41 -22.76
N GLU A 438 7.74 12.99 -22.97
CA GLU A 438 8.78 12.98 -21.94
C GLU A 438 9.91 14.00 -22.21
N TYR A 439 9.86 15.25 -21.72
CA TYR A 439 8.74 15.91 -21.03
C TYR A 439 8.55 17.33 -21.60
N PRO A 440 7.35 17.90 -21.59
CA PRO A 440 7.17 19.33 -21.84
C PRO A 440 8.07 20.14 -20.89
N ALA A 441 8.72 21.19 -21.38
CA ALA A 441 9.68 22.00 -20.63
C ALA A 441 10.91 21.23 -20.07
N GLY A 442 11.17 20.02 -20.55
CA GLY A 442 12.31 19.18 -20.17
C GLY A 442 13.02 18.61 -21.40
N ARG A 443 14.26 18.11 -21.23
CA ARG A 443 15.03 17.44 -22.31
C ARG A 443 15.04 18.22 -23.64
N GLY A 444 15.26 19.53 -23.58
CA GLY A 444 15.30 20.42 -24.75
C GLY A 444 13.94 20.99 -25.20
N SER A 445 12.81 20.55 -24.63
CA SER A 445 11.51 21.19 -24.85
C SER A 445 11.46 22.56 -24.17
N PRO A 446 11.01 23.63 -24.85
CA PRO A 446 10.91 24.97 -24.28
C PRO A 446 9.78 25.10 -23.24
N ALA A 447 9.92 26.03 -22.29
CA ALA A 447 8.97 26.23 -21.18
C ALA A 447 7.51 26.49 -21.64
N GLN A 448 7.32 27.13 -22.79
CA GLN A 448 6.01 27.39 -23.39
C GLN A 448 5.24 26.12 -23.76
N ASP A 449 5.92 24.96 -23.87
CA ASP A 449 5.27 23.68 -24.12
C ASP A 449 4.39 23.22 -22.95
N LYS A 450 4.60 23.75 -21.74
CA LYS A 450 3.68 23.56 -20.61
C LYS A 450 2.24 23.93 -20.98
N GLY A 451 2.05 25.10 -21.60
CA GLY A 451 0.73 25.56 -22.04
C GLY A 451 0.26 24.86 -23.32
N ARG A 452 1.19 24.56 -24.24
CA ARG A 452 0.84 23.90 -25.51
C ARG A 452 0.37 22.46 -25.30
N PHE A 453 0.92 21.75 -24.31
CA PHE A 453 0.45 20.41 -23.98
C PHE A 453 -0.99 20.43 -23.47
N THR A 454 -1.34 21.37 -22.58
CA THR A 454 -2.73 21.60 -22.15
C THR A 454 -3.65 21.91 -23.33
N GLN A 455 -3.21 22.80 -24.22
CA GLN A 455 -3.99 23.18 -25.40
C GLN A 455 -4.20 21.99 -26.36
N LEU A 456 -3.17 21.16 -26.55
CA LEU A 456 -3.27 19.94 -27.33
C LEU A 456 -4.29 18.97 -26.73
N LEU A 457 -4.22 18.68 -25.42
CA LEU A 457 -5.16 17.80 -24.74
C LEU A 457 -6.60 18.29 -24.86
N LYS A 458 -6.82 19.60 -24.68
CA LYS A 458 -8.11 20.23 -24.88
C LYS A 458 -8.66 20.01 -26.30
N GLU A 459 -7.86 20.33 -27.32
CA GLU A 459 -8.28 20.21 -28.72
C GLU A 459 -8.51 18.74 -29.13
N CYS A 460 -7.70 17.80 -28.63
CA CYS A 460 -7.92 16.36 -28.79
C CYS A 460 -9.27 15.94 -28.19
N HIS A 461 -9.53 16.33 -26.94
CA HIS A 461 -10.77 15.99 -26.23
C HIS A 461 -12.01 16.49 -26.98
N GLU A 462 -12.01 17.77 -27.37
CA GLU A 462 -13.11 18.39 -28.12
C GLU A 462 -13.34 17.71 -29.47
N ALA A 463 -12.27 17.34 -30.18
CA ALA A 463 -12.37 16.64 -31.45
C ALA A 463 -12.89 15.19 -31.29
N PHE A 464 -12.52 14.50 -30.21
CA PHE A 464 -13.00 13.15 -29.92
C PHE A 464 -14.49 13.15 -29.53
N GLU A 465 -14.94 14.12 -28.73
CA GLU A 465 -16.37 14.34 -28.43
C GLU A 465 -17.17 14.63 -29.71
N LYS A 466 -16.64 15.49 -30.57
CA LYS A 466 -17.27 15.83 -31.85
C LYS A 466 -17.37 14.61 -32.77
N GLU A 467 -16.31 13.82 -32.91
CA GLU A 467 -16.34 12.61 -33.75
C GLU A 467 -17.32 11.57 -33.21
N SER A 468 -17.39 11.40 -31.89
CA SER A 468 -18.35 10.49 -31.26
C SER A 468 -19.78 10.90 -31.58
N THR A 469 -20.10 12.18 -31.42
CA THR A 469 -21.42 12.75 -31.72
C THR A 469 -21.80 12.57 -33.20
N LEU A 470 -20.85 12.82 -34.12
CA LEU A 470 -21.10 12.74 -35.56
C LEU A 470 -21.25 11.31 -36.08
N THR A 471 -20.53 10.35 -35.50
CA THR A 471 -20.48 8.98 -36.02
C THR A 471 -21.36 8.00 -35.25
N GLY A 472 -21.83 8.37 -34.05
CA GLY A 472 -22.52 7.49 -33.12
C GLY A 472 -21.62 6.42 -32.48
N LYS A 473 -20.30 6.47 -32.71
CA LYS A 473 -19.34 5.56 -32.08
C LYS A 473 -18.99 6.03 -30.66
N PRO A 474 -18.62 5.12 -29.74
CA PRO A 474 -18.10 5.51 -28.43
C PRO A 474 -16.91 6.47 -28.58
N ARG A 475 -16.87 7.53 -27.77
CA ARG A 475 -15.76 8.49 -27.78
C ARG A 475 -14.42 7.77 -27.58
N LEU A 476 -13.42 8.20 -28.34
CA LEU A 476 -12.02 7.79 -28.11
C LEU A 476 -11.54 8.29 -26.74
N LEU A 477 -10.96 7.40 -25.95
CA LEU A 477 -10.32 7.77 -24.69
C LEU A 477 -9.10 8.65 -24.96
N LEU A 478 -8.84 9.62 -24.08
CA LEU A 478 -7.65 10.45 -24.10
C LEU A 478 -6.96 10.40 -22.73
N ILE A 479 -5.76 9.85 -22.70
CA ILE A 479 -4.96 9.73 -21.46
C ILE A 479 -3.56 10.28 -21.68
N ALA A 480 -2.80 10.41 -20.60
CA ALA A 480 -1.38 10.76 -20.68
C ALA A 480 -0.57 10.04 -19.61
N ALA A 481 0.63 9.60 -19.98
CA ALA A 481 1.70 9.24 -19.05
C ALA A 481 2.40 10.52 -18.56
N VAL A 482 2.56 10.66 -17.24
CA VAL A 482 3.06 11.88 -16.60
C VAL A 482 4.10 11.57 -15.52
N PRO A 483 5.08 12.47 -15.26
CA PRO A 483 6.18 12.19 -14.35
C PRO A 483 5.74 12.19 -12.88
N ALA A 484 6.54 11.53 -12.04
CA ALA A 484 6.42 11.57 -10.59
C ALA A 484 7.32 12.63 -9.92
N GLY A 485 8.39 13.06 -10.59
CA GLY A 485 9.34 14.03 -10.04
C GLY A 485 8.80 15.46 -10.03
N LYS A 486 8.76 16.09 -8.84
CA LYS A 486 8.32 17.49 -8.67
C LYS A 486 8.92 18.48 -9.68
N PRO A 487 10.24 18.47 -9.97
CA PRO A 487 10.82 19.43 -10.91
C PRO A 487 10.22 19.33 -12.31
N GLN A 488 10.03 18.11 -12.82
CA GLN A 488 9.43 17.84 -14.12
C GLN A 488 7.94 18.20 -14.13
N ILE A 489 7.22 17.86 -13.05
CA ILE A 489 5.80 18.19 -12.91
C ILE A 489 5.60 19.71 -12.99
N ASP A 490 6.33 20.47 -12.17
CA ASP A 490 6.16 21.92 -12.06
C ASP A 490 6.55 22.65 -13.35
N ALA A 491 7.61 22.18 -14.02
CA ALA A 491 8.08 22.76 -15.26
C ALA A 491 7.12 22.50 -16.43
N GLY A 492 6.60 21.27 -16.54
CA GLY A 492 5.94 20.80 -17.77
C GLY A 492 4.41 20.79 -17.77
N TYR A 493 3.74 20.87 -16.61
CA TYR A 493 2.32 20.51 -16.53
C TYR A 493 1.49 21.60 -15.85
N ASP A 494 0.52 22.19 -16.57
CA ASP A 494 -0.54 23.01 -15.97
C ASP A 494 -1.68 22.10 -15.49
N ILE A 495 -1.47 21.49 -14.32
CA ILE A 495 -2.30 20.38 -13.83
C ILE A 495 -3.77 20.76 -13.75
N LYS A 496 -4.09 21.93 -13.19
CA LYS A 496 -5.47 22.41 -13.03
C LYS A 496 -6.17 22.60 -14.38
N ALA A 497 -5.44 23.10 -15.37
CA ALA A 497 -6.00 23.34 -16.69
C ALA A 497 -6.10 22.06 -17.53
N LEU A 498 -5.19 21.09 -17.37
CA LEU A 498 -5.14 19.89 -18.22
C LEU A 498 -6.05 18.75 -17.75
N HIS A 499 -6.22 18.54 -16.43
CA HIS A 499 -6.92 17.36 -15.92
C HIS A 499 -8.41 17.24 -16.31
N PRO A 500 -9.14 18.33 -16.64
CA PRO A 500 -10.50 18.21 -17.16
C PRO A 500 -10.58 17.47 -18.51
N TYR A 501 -9.54 17.57 -19.35
CA TYR A 501 -9.56 17.10 -20.74
C TYR A 501 -9.11 15.65 -20.94
N VAL A 502 -8.49 15.05 -19.93
CA VAL A 502 -8.08 13.63 -19.95
C VAL A 502 -9.11 12.76 -19.22
N ASP A 503 -9.27 11.52 -19.67
CA ASP A 503 -10.05 10.50 -18.97
C ASP A 503 -9.35 10.10 -17.66
N PHE A 504 -8.03 9.88 -17.72
CA PHE A 504 -7.17 9.66 -16.56
C PHE A 504 -5.69 9.89 -16.90
N LEU A 505 -4.85 9.95 -15.87
CA LEU A 505 -3.40 10.12 -15.94
C LEU A 505 -2.70 8.87 -15.38
N ASN A 506 -1.70 8.39 -16.09
CA ASN A 506 -0.80 7.34 -15.64
C ASN A 506 0.46 7.99 -15.04
N VAL A 507 0.54 8.09 -13.71
CA VAL A 507 1.68 8.75 -13.03
C VAL A 507 2.84 7.77 -12.88
N MET A 508 3.93 7.99 -13.60
CA MET A 508 5.13 7.13 -13.64
C MET A 508 5.88 7.15 -12.29
N THR A 509 5.30 6.53 -11.26
CA THR A 509 5.84 6.44 -9.89
C THR A 509 6.95 5.39 -9.78
N TYR A 510 7.92 5.48 -10.67
CA TYR A 510 9.14 4.68 -10.78
C TYR A 510 10.23 5.55 -11.44
N ASP A 511 11.42 5.00 -11.65
CA ASP A 511 12.60 5.74 -12.11
C ASP A 511 12.95 6.94 -11.20
N TYR A 512 12.74 6.81 -9.89
CA TYR A 512 13.15 7.83 -8.92
C TYR A 512 14.68 7.95 -8.81
N HIS A 513 15.35 6.82 -9.00
CA HIS A 513 16.80 6.65 -8.88
C HIS A 513 17.30 5.71 -9.98
N GLY A 514 18.50 5.96 -10.49
CA GLY A 514 19.06 5.20 -11.61
C GLY A 514 20.47 5.63 -11.97
N THR A 515 20.95 5.20 -13.14
CA THR A 515 22.35 5.34 -13.58
C THR A 515 22.85 6.77 -13.72
N TRP A 516 21.95 7.76 -13.70
CA TRP A 516 22.27 9.19 -13.68
C TRP A 516 22.78 9.68 -12.31
N GLU A 517 22.70 8.85 -11.27
CA GLU A 517 23.22 9.15 -9.92
C GLU A 517 24.51 8.38 -9.62
N LYS A 518 25.33 8.90 -8.70
CA LYS A 518 26.59 8.27 -8.26
C LYS A 518 26.42 7.38 -7.02
N THR A 519 25.20 7.20 -6.57
CA THR A 519 24.86 6.42 -5.37
C THR A 519 23.65 5.56 -5.63
N THR A 520 23.58 4.41 -4.98
CA THR A 520 22.44 3.50 -5.07
C THR A 520 21.17 4.18 -4.55
N GLY A 521 20.07 3.97 -5.27
CA GLY A 521 18.74 4.44 -4.92
C GLY A 521 17.70 3.50 -5.52
N HIS A 522 16.57 3.35 -4.84
CA HIS A 522 15.55 2.39 -5.26
C HIS A 522 14.72 2.90 -6.46
N ASN A 523 14.36 2.02 -7.40
CA ASN A 523 13.59 2.37 -8.59
C ASN A 523 12.22 3.02 -8.26
N SER A 524 11.44 2.35 -7.41
CA SER A 524 10.09 2.77 -7.02
C SER A 524 9.84 2.56 -5.52
N PRO A 525 10.45 3.35 -4.62
CA PRO A 525 10.19 3.19 -3.20
C PRO A 525 8.76 3.64 -2.84
N PHE A 526 8.04 2.86 -2.01
CA PHE A 526 6.66 3.19 -1.60
C PHE A 526 6.62 4.49 -0.81
N ASN A 527 7.48 4.58 0.21
CA ASN A 527 7.78 5.79 0.97
C ASN A 527 9.27 6.13 0.83
N ALA A 528 9.69 7.31 1.26
CA ALA A 528 11.10 7.66 1.40
C ALA A 528 11.29 8.61 2.59
N SER A 529 12.52 8.75 3.06
CA SER A 529 12.89 9.64 4.17
C SER A 529 14.06 10.55 3.82
N GLY A 530 14.30 11.55 4.68
CA GLY A 530 15.39 12.52 4.51
C GLY A 530 15.26 13.31 3.20
N ASP A 531 16.41 13.55 2.54
CA ASP A 531 16.49 14.31 1.29
C ASP A 531 15.75 13.64 0.12
N SER A 532 15.46 12.35 0.22
CA SER A 532 14.70 11.58 -0.76
C SER A 532 13.20 11.54 -0.47
N ALA A 533 12.68 12.23 0.55
CA ALA A 533 11.25 12.17 0.92
C ALA A 533 10.30 12.47 -0.27
N ALA A 534 10.71 13.36 -1.18
CA ALA A 534 9.96 13.71 -2.39
C ALA A 534 10.13 12.72 -3.57
N LYS A 535 10.90 11.64 -3.39
CA LYS A 535 11.17 10.60 -4.38
C LYS A 535 10.51 9.28 -3.97
N SER A 536 9.19 9.29 -3.77
CA SER A 536 8.43 8.09 -3.39
C SER A 536 7.04 8.05 -3.99
N VAL A 537 6.48 6.84 -4.15
CA VAL A 537 5.13 6.61 -4.70
C VAL A 537 4.09 7.43 -3.95
N VAL A 538 4.08 7.34 -2.61
CA VAL A 538 3.09 8.04 -1.78
C VAL A 538 3.19 9.56 -1.96
N TRP A 539 4.41 10.11 -1.93
CA TRP A 539 4.61 11.55 -2.06
C TRP A 539 4.16 12.08 -3.43
N SER A 540 4.53 11.41 -4.51
CA SER A 540 4.24 11.88 -5.86
C SER A 540 2.74 11.86 -6.16
N MET A 541 2.04 10.82 -5.71
CA MET A 541 0.58 10.73 -5.87
C MET A 541 -0.14 11.77 -5.01
N ASP A 542 0.31 11.99 -3.77
CA ASP A 542 -0.20 13.06 -2.91
C ASP A 542 0.02 14.44 -3.54
N TYR A 543 1.17 14.65 -4.20
CA TYR A 543 1.44 15.88 -4.92
C TYR A 543 0.44 16.12 -6.05
N TRP A 544 0.25 15.15 -6.95
CA TRP A 544 -0.73 15.23 -8.04
C TRP A 544 -2.16 15.48 -7.52
N MET A 545 -2.56 14.80 -6.44
CA MET A 545 -3.84 15.03 -5.78
C MET A 545 -3.97 16.46 -5.25
N LYS A 546 -2.95 16.99 -4.54
CA LYS A 546 -2.94 18.35 -3.99
C LYS A 546 -2.98 19.44 -5.04
N GLN A 547 -2.55 19.14 -6.27
CA GLN A 547 -2.69 20.05 -7.42
C GLN A 547 -4.13 20.11 -7.98
N GLY A 548 -5.05 19.27 -7.49
CA GLY A 548 -6.48 19.34 -7.78
C GLY A 548 -7.01 18.23 -8.70
N VAL A 549 -6.18 17.25 -9.08
CA VAL A 549 -6.66 16.13 -9.90
C VAL A 549 -7.57 15.23 -9.08
N PRO A 550 -8.79 14.90 -9.56
CA PRO A 550 -9.64 13.91 -8.90
C PRO A 550 -8.93 12.56 -8.76
N LEU A 551 -9.01 11.94 -7.58
CA LEU A 551 -8.39 10.63 -7.32
C LEU A 551 -8.82 9.57 -8.35
N SER A 552 -10.08 9.60 -8.77
CA SER A 552 -10.63 8.71 -9.80
C SER A 552 -10.02 8.88 -11.19
N LYS A 553 -9.24 9.93 -11.44
CA LYS A 553 -8.46 10.17 -12.67
C LYS A 553 -6.97 9.88 -12.53
N LEU A 554 -6.49 9.47 -11.36
CA LEU A 554 -5.07 9.15 -11.14
C LEU A 554 -4.87 7.64 -11.06
N ASN A 555 -3.95 7.10 -11.86
CA ASN A 555 -3.50 5.72 -11.74
C ASN A 555 -2.06 5.67 -11.21
N VAL A 556 -1.80 4.78 -10.26
CA VAL A 556 -0.46 4.56 -9.66
C VAL A 556 0.39 3.69 -10.58
N GLY A 557 1.63 4.09 -10.86
CA GLY A 557 2.56 3.36 -11.72
C GLY A 557 3.37 2.29 -10.99
N LEU A 558 3.39 1.08 -11.54
CA LEU A 558 4.09 -0.09 -11.01
C LEU A 558 5.15 -0.60 -12.01
N PRO A 559 6.45 -0.57 -11.68
CA PRO A 559 7.48 -1.06 -12.58
C PRO A 559 7.63 -2.59 -12.44
N PHE A 560 7.62 -3.30 -13.55
CA PHE A 560 7.97 -4.73 -13.61
C PHE A 560 9.46 -4.93 -13.91
N TYR A 561 10.28 -4.01 -13.42
CA TYR A 561 11.72 -3.98 -13.64
C TYR A 561 12.43 -3.31 -12.44
N GLY A 562 13.73 -3.51 -12.37
CA GLY A 562 14.61 -2.85 -11.42
C GLY A 562 15.62 -1.91 -12.10
N ARG A 563 16.07 -0.91 -11.34
CA ARG A 563 17.23 -0.08 -11.70
C ARG A 563 18.45 -0.60 -10.94
N SER A 564 19.58 -0.70 -11.64
CA SER A 564 20.78 -1.35 -11.12
C SER A 564 22.04 -0.49 -11.16
N PHE A 565 22.95 -0.77 -10.24
CA PHE A 565 24.20 -0.06 -10.04
C PHE A 565 25.35 -1.05 -9.84
N THR A 566 26.54 -0.66 -10.30
CA THR A 566 27.80 -1.31 -9.91
C THR A 566 28.38 -0.55 -8.72
N LEU A 567 28.51 -1.22 -7.58
CA LEU A 567 29.01 -0.68 -6.31
C LEU A 567 30.50 -0.37 -6.41
N ALA A 568 30.92 0.78 -5.88
CA ALA A 568 32.34 1.09 -5.73
C ALA A 568 33.03 0.21 -4.68
N ASN A 569 32.26 -0.35 -3.74
CA ASN A 569 32.73 -1.29 -2.74
C ASN A 569 31.58 -2.24 -2.37
N GLN A 570 31.71 -3.52 -2.73
CA GLN A 570 30.70 -4.55 -2.46
C GLN A 570 30.33 -4.71 -0.98
N ASN A 571 31.21 -4.33 -0.05
CA ASN A 571 30.94 -4.38 1.39
C ASN A 571 30.07 -3.21 1.87
N LYS A 572 29.89 -2.17 1.04
CA LYS A 572 28.95 -1.06 1.25
C LYS A 572 27.84 -1.18 0.23
N ASN A 573 26.80 -1.92 0.56
CA ASN A 573 25.74 -2.32 -0.37
C ASN A 573 24.33 -1.90 0.09
N GLY A 574 24.23 -0.94 1.01
CA GLY A 574 22.96 -0.35 1.42
C GLY A 574 22.44 0.70 0.43
N LEU A 575 21.29 1.28 0.76
CA LEU A 575 20.78 2.48 0.11
C LEU A 575 21.78 3.64 0.28
N GLY A 576 22.00 4.44 -0.77
CA GLY A 576 22.96 5.55 -0.76
C GLY A 576 24.44 5.15 -0.85
N ALA A 577 24.73 3.87 -1.11
CA ALA A 577 26.11 3.40 -1.31
C ALA A 577 26.70 3.97 -2.60
N SER A 578 27.99 4.30 -2.61
CA SER A 578 28.67 4.81 -3.80
C SER A 578 28.68 3.78 -4.94
N ALA A 579 28.37 4.25 -6.14
CA ALA A 579 28.36 3.45 -7.37
C ALA A 579 29.37 4.01 -8.39
N THR A 580 29.97 3.12 -9.16
CA THR A 580 30.88 3.47 -10.27
C THR A 580 30.15 3.64 -11.60
N GLY A 581 28.91 3.16 -11.68
CA GLY A 581 28.05 3.27 -12.86
C GLY A 581 26.80 2.39 -12.73
N GLY A 582 26.11 2.20 -13.85
CA GLY A 582 24.99 1.27 -13.93
C GLY A 582 25.43 -0.18 -13.71
N GLY A 583 24.50 -1.00 -13.23
CA GLY A 583 24.73 -2.44 -13.12
C GLY A 583 24.85 -3.10 -14.50
N THR A 584 25.44 -4.28 -14.51
CA THR A 584 25.63 -5.09 -15.72
C THR A 584 24.30 -5.30 -16.44
N ALA A 585 24.33 -5.19 -17.77
CA ALA A 585 23.14 -5.39 -18.60
C ALA A 585 22.58 -6.80 -18.44
N GLY A 586 21.25 -6.90 -18.34
CA GLY A 586 20.55 -8.17 -18.32
C GLY A 586 20.73 -8.95 -19.63
N LYS A 587 20.69 -10.29 -19.55
CA LYS A 587 20.86 -11.19 -20.72
C LYS A 587 19.86 -10.89 -21.85
N PHE A 588 18.63 -10.53 -21.49
CA PHE A 588 17.52 -10.38 -22.42
C PHE A 588 17.13 -8.92 -22.64
N THR A 589 17.18 -8.09 -21.60
CA THR A 589 16.91 -6.65 -21.74
C THR A 589 18.07 -5.92 -22.40
N GLY A 590 19.31 -6.34 -22.16
CA GLY A 590 20.50 -5.80 -22.82
C GLY A 590 20.85 -4.36 -22.46
N GLU A 591 20.21 -3.77 -21.44
CA GLU A 591 20.41 -2.38 -21.04
C GLU A 591 21.20 -2.29 -19.73
N VAL A 592 22.29 -1.52 -19.73
CA VAL A 592 23.08 -1.24 -18.53
C VAL A 592 22.23 -0.46 -17.53
N GLY A 593 22.19 -0.93 -16.27
CA GLY A 593 21.41 -0.27 -15.22
C GLY A 593 19.92 -0.62 -15.19
N PHE A 594 19.47 -1.59 -15.99
CA PHE A 594 18.08 -2.00 -16.10
C PHE A 594 17.96 -3.52 -16.17
N LEU A 595 17.06 -4.12 -15.39
CA LEU A 595 16.73 -5.53 -15.49
C LEU A 595 15.22 -5.76 -15.39
N ALA A 596 14.67 -6.63 -16.23
CA ALA A 596 13.28 -7.06 -16.10
C ALA A 596 13.08 -7.91 -14.83
N TYR A 597 11.86 -7.98 -14.31
CA TYR A 597 11.58 -8.85 -13.16
C TYR A 597 11.93 -10.31 -13.43
N TYR A 598 11.65 -10.82 -14.63
CA TYR A 598 12.04 -12.19 -15.02
C TYR A 598 13.57 -12.42 -15.06
N GLU A 599 14.39 -11.38 -15.12
CA GLU A 599 15.86 -11.50 -15.01
C GLU A 599 16.27 -11.47 -13.54
N ILE A 600 15.67 -10.56 -12.77
CA ILE A 600 15.96 -10.37 -11.35
C ILE A 600 15.58 -11.62 -10.55
N CYS A 601 14.41 -12.21 -10.82
CA CYS A 601 13.92 -13.36 -10.08
C CYS A 601 14.83 -14.59 -10.21
N GLN A 602 15.52 -14.74 -11.35
CA GLN A 602 16.47 -15.82 -11.60
C GLN A 602 17.75 -15.66 -10.78
N MET A 603 18.09 -14.41 -10.42
CA MET A 603 19.26 -14.10 -9.61
C MET A 603 19.02 -14.35 -8.11
N ILE A 604 17.76 -14.41 -7.66
CA ILE A 604 17.41 -14.48 -6.23
C ILE A 604 18.05 -15.69 -5.54
N GLN A 605 18.07 -16.86 -6.19
CA GLN A 605 18.60 -18.08 -5.59
C GLN A 605 20.11 -18.04 -5.28
N THR A 606 20.86 -17.18 -5.97
CA THR A 606 22.32 -17.08 -5.86
C THR A 606 22.79 -15.74 -5.31
N SER A 607 21.86 -14.89 -4.85
CA SER A 607 22.13 -13.52 -4.44
C SER A 607 21.53 -13.22 -3.06
N THR A 608 21.94 -12.11 -2.46
CA THR A 608 21.35 -11.64 -1.20
C THR A 608 20.22 -10.68 -1.48
N VAL A 609 18.99 -11.04 -1.10
CA VAL A 609 17.85 -10.12 -1.11
C VAL A 609 17.76 -9.45 0.26
N LYS A 610 17.60 -8.13 0.27
CA LYS A 610 17.40 -7.32 1.47
C LYS A 610 16.16 -6.47 1.27
N ARG A 611 15.47 -6.12 2.36
CA ARG A 611 14.25 -5.31 2.30
C ARG A 611 14.45 -4.01 3.05
N LEU A 612 14.11 -2.90 2.39
CA LEU A 612 14.13 -1.57 2.98
C LEU A 612 12.84 -1.38 3.79
N THR A 613 12.99 -1.12 5.08
CA THR A 613 11.85 -1.08 6.02
C THR A 613 11.00 0.19 5.87
N VAL A 614 11.64 1.34 5.62
CA VAL A 614 10.96 2.62 5.40
C VAL A 614 10.33 2.64 4.01
N GLU A 615 11.12 2.32 2.99
CA GLU A 615 10.71 2.36 1.59
C GLU A 615 9.75 1.22 1.21
N LYS A 616 9.64 0.18 2.04
CA LYS A 616 8.78 -1.01 1.88
C LYS A 616 8.96 -1.76 0.56
N VAL A 617 10.22 -1.92 0.16
CA VAL A 617 10.61 -2.51 -1.13
C VAL A 617 11.90 -3.33 -0.98
N PRO A 618 12.11 -4.35 -1.83
CA PRO A 618 13.33 -5.15 -1.81
C PRO A 618 14.46 -4.50 -2.61
N TYR A 619 15.68 -4.92 -2.35
CA TYR A 619 16.79 -4.81 -3.29
C TYR A 619 17.63 -6.08 -3.25
N LEU A 620 18.26 -6.39 -4.37
CA LEU A 620 19.12 -7.55 -4.53
C LEU A 620 20.59 -7.10 -4.62
N VAL A 621 21.47 -7.85 -3.95
CA VAL A 621 22.92 -7.67 -4.02
C VAL A 621 23.57 -8.98 -4.48
N SER A 622 24.36 -8.90 -5.56
CA SER A 622 25.12 -10.02 -6.11
C SER A 622 26.54 -9.55 -6.45
N GLY A 623 27.52 -9.88 -5.60
CA GLY A 623 28.86 -9.30 -5.68
C GLY A 623 28.81 -7.77 -5.53
N ASP A 624 29.30 -7.06 -6.55
CA ASP A 624 29.24 -5.60 -6.64
C ASP A 624 27.97 -5.07 -7.33
N GLN A 625 27.02 -5.94 -7.70
CA GLN A 625 25.79 -5.53 -8.35
C GLN A 625 24.70 -5.25 -7.31
N TRP A 626 24.09 -4.07 -7.40
CA TRP A 626 22.95 -3.65 -6.57
C TRP A 626 21.75 -3.37 -7.45
N ILE A 627 20.59 -3.96 -7.15
CA ILE A 627 19.37 -3.84 -7.96
C ILE A 627 18.18 -3.50 -7.06
N GLY A 628 17.60 -2.31 -7.23
CA GLY A 628 16.36 -1.90 -6.55
C GLY A 628 15.16 -2.16 -7.46
N TYR A 629 14.21 -2.98 -7.02
CA TYR A 629 13.13 -3.51 -7.85
C TYR A 629 11.85 -3.74 -7.04
N ASP A 630 10.77 -4.05 -7.73
CA ASP A 630 9.50 -4.45 -7.12
C ASP A 630 9.29 -5.96 -7.20
N ASP A 631 8.82 -6.55 -6.10
CA ASP A 631 8.45 -7.97 -6.02
C ASP A 631 6.95 -8.12 -5.67
N PRO A 632 6.41 -9.35 -5.57
CA PRO A 632 5.00 -9.53 -5.24
C PRO A 632 4.57 -8.80 -3.95
N GLU A 633 5.41 -8.73 -2.92
CA GLU A 633 5.04 -8.07 -1.66
C GLU A 633 4.91 -6.54 -1.84
N SER A 634 5.88 -5.89 -2.50
CA SER A 634 5.79 -4.45 -2.73
C SER A 634 4.70 -4.08 -3.75
N ILE A 635 4.48 -4.92 -4.76
CA ILE A 635 3.40 -4.76 -5.74
C ILE A 635 2.03 -4.89 -5.06
N TYR A 636 1.83 -5.91 -4.21
CA TYR A 636 0.60 -6.08 -3.44
C TYR A 636 0.33 -4.86 -2.57
N LEU A 637 1.33 -4.43 -1.80
CA LEU A 637 1.24 -3.22 -0.96
C LEU A 637 0.80 -1.99 -1.76
N LYS A 638 1.46 -1.71 -2.88
CA LYS A 638 1.17 -0.52 -3.70
C LYS A 638 -0.22 -0.60 -4.33
N ALA A 639 -0.61 -1.75 -4.86
CA ALA A 639 -1.93 -1.94 -5.47
C ALA A 639 -3.07 -1.86 -4.43
N SER A 640 -2.90 -2.49 -3.26
CA SER A 640 -3.86 -2.38 -2.15
C SER A 640 -3.95 -0.94 -1.65
N TRP A 641 -2.82 -0.27 -1.47
CA TRP A 641 -2.81 1.15 -1.09
C TRP A 641 -3.48 2.03 -2.14
N ALA A 642 -3.28 1.75 -3.43
CA ALA A 642 -3.90 2.50 -4.51
C ALA A 642 -5.44 2.43 -4.43
N LYS A 643 -5.97 1.21 -4.24
CA LYS A 643 -7.39 0.93 -4.01
C LYS A 643 -7.92 1.62 -2.75
N GLN A 644 -7.26 1.44 -1.61
CA GLN A 644 -7.68 2.00 -0.32
C GLN A 644 -7.67 3.54 -0.33
N SER A 645 -6.72 4.13 -1.05
CA SER A 645 -6.62 5.59 -1.26
C SER A 645 -7.59 6.11 -2.31
N LYS A 646 -8.44 5.24 -2.88
CA LYS A 646 -9.48 5.58 -3.88
C LYS A 646 -8.92 6.17 -5.17
N PHE A 647 -7.67 5.87 -5.51
CA PHE A 647 -7.16 6.18 -6.84
C PHE A 647 -7.96 5.39 -7.88
N GLY A 648 -8.05 5.93 -9.09
CA GLY A 648 -8.88 5.35 -10.14
C GLY A 648 -8.34 4.03 -10.71
N GLY A 649 -7.11 3.65 -10.35
CA GLY A 649 -6.54 2.35 -10.67
C GLY A 649 -5.03 2.33 -10.54
N ILE A 650 -4.44 1.37 -11.25
CA ILE A 650 -3.00 1.21 -11.43
C ILE A 650 -2.68 1.21 -12.92
N PHE A 651 -1.42 1.44 -13.23
CA PHE A 651 -0.84 1.01 -14.49
C PHE A 651 0.54 0.40 -14.27
N LEU A 652 0.99 -0.40 -15.24
CA LEU A 652 2.28 -1.08 -15.16
C LEU A 652 3.15 -0.84 -16.39
N TRP A 653 4.46 -0.77 -16.14
CA TRP A 653 5.50 -0.73 -17.16
C TRP A 653 6.48 -1.89 -16.93
N ALA A 654 6.51 -2.91 -17.77
CA ALA A 654 5.55 -3.25 -18.81
C ALA A 654 5.21 -4.74 -18.71
N ILE A 655 4.11 -5.18 -19.30
CA ILE A 655 3.58 -6.54 -19.08
C ILE A 655 4.58 -7.63 -19.50
N ALA A 656 5.38 -7.35 -20.54
CA ALA A 656 6.41 -8.25 -21.05
C ALA A 656 7.66 -8.33 -20.14
N LEU A 657 7.71 -7.58 -19.03
CA LEU A 657 8.79 -7.61 -18.06
C LEU A 657 8.46 -8.44 -16.81
N ASP A 658 7.19 -8.85 -16.66
CA ASP A 658 6.78 -9.86 -15.67
C ASP A 658 7.32 -11.25 -16.06
N ASP A 659 7.19 -12.22 -15.16
CA ASP A 659 7.42 -13.62 -15.45
C ASP A 659 6.23 -14.25 -16.20
N PHE A 660 5.96 -13.78 -17.43
CA PHE A 660 4.82 -14.23 -18.23
C PHE A 660 4.88 -15.70 -18.68
N ARG A 661 6.03 -16.37 -18.49
CA ARG A 661 6.23 -17.80 -18.79
C ARG A 661 6.22 -18.69 -17.53
N GLY A 662 6.25 -18.12 -16.32
CA GLY A 662 6.36 -18.92 -15.09
C GLY A 662 7.72 -19.59 -14.93
N THR A 663 8.79 -18.92 -15.34
CA THR A 663 10.16 -19.41 -15.28
C THR A 663 10.85 -19.12 -13.94
N CYS A 664 10.36 -18.15 -13.18
CA CYS A 664 10.91 -17.82 -11.88
C CYS A 664 10.67 -18.98 -10.90
N PRO A 665 11.62 -19.28 -9.99
CA PRO A 665 11.47 -20.37 -9.04
C PRO A 665 10.21 -20.23 -8.19
N GLY A 666 9.37 -21.28 -8.18
CA GLY A 666 8.16 -21.32 -7.37
C GLY A 666 7.08 -20.30 -7.78
N SER A 667 7.16 -19.79 -9.00
CA SER A 667 6.25 -18.76 -9.54
C SER A 667 5.30 -19.32 -10.59
N GLU A 668 4.14 -18.70 -10.71
CA GLU A 668 3.22 -18.92 -11.83
C GLU A 668 3.39 -17.83 -12.91
N PRO A 669 2.91 -18.07 -14.14
CA PRO A 669 2.91 -17.04 -15.18
C PRO A 669 2.19 -15.77 -14.74
N PHE A 670 2.79 -14.62 -15.06
CA PHE A 670 2.30 -13.28 -14.74
C PHE A 670 2.16 -12.99 -13.24
N ILE A 671 3.13 -13.44 -12.44
CA ILE A 671 3.04 -13.35 -10.98
C ILE A 671 2.84 -11.92 -10.47
N LEU A 672 3.51 -10.91 -11.02
CA LEU A 672 3.33 -9.54 -10.56
C LEU A 672 1.95 -9.02 -10.95
N MET A 673 1.49 -9.31 -12.16
CA MET A 673 0.16 -8.89 -12.61
C MET A 673 -0.97 -9.59 -11.84
N LYS A 674 -0.85 -10.89 -11.60
CA LYS A 674 -1.82 -11.63 -10.77
C LYS A 674 -1.80 -11.16 -9.31
N THR A 675 -0.65 -10.74 -8.81
CA THR A 675 -0.54 -10.10 -7.49
C THR A 675 -1.31 -8.79 -7.44
N ILE A 676 -1.26 -7.97 -8.49
CA ILE A 676 -2.10 -6.77 -8.61
C ILE A 676 -3.58 -7.15 -8.58
N ILE A 677 -3.99 -8.13 -9.38
CA ILE A 677 -5.39 -8.58 -9.41
C ILE A 677 -5.83 -9.02 -8.02
N SER A 678 -5.01 -9.83 -7.35
CA SER A 678 -5.28 -10.26 -5.99
C SER A 678 -5.46 -9.08 -5.02
N ALA A 679 -4.55 -8.11 -5.05
CA ALA A 679 -4.61 -6.90 -4.23
C ALA A 679 -5.87 -6.04 -4.49
N LEU A 680 -6.30 -5.94 -5.75
CA LEU A 680 -7.47 -5.16 -6.14
C LEU A 680 -8.80 -5.89 -5.87
N GLU A 681 -8.78 -7.23 -5.81
CA GLU A 681 -9.93 -8.09 -5.51
C GLU A 681 -10.02 -8.48 -4.01
N ASP A 682 -9.17 -7.90 -3.15
CA ASP A 682 -9.03 -8.24 -1.72
C ASP A 682 -8.74 -9.73 -1.46
N LYS A 683 -8.08 -10.39 -2.41
CA LYS A 683 -7.62 -11.77 -2.25
C LYS A 683 -6.26 -11.80 -1.52
N PRO A 684 -5.90 -12.94 -0.89
CA PRO A 684 -4.61 -13.11 -0.26
C PRO A 684 -3.45 -12.91 -1.24
N GLN A 685 -2.34 -12.34 -0.77
CA GLN A 685 -1.14 -12.18 -1.58
C GLN A 685 -0.71 -13.54 -2.16
N ILE A 686 -0.39 -13.56 -3.45
CA ILE A 686 0.19 -14.73 -4.11
C ILE A 686 1.66 -14.78 -3.70
N THR A 687 2.03 -15.78 -2.90
CA THR A 687 3.42 -15.94 -2.45
C THR A 687 4.20 -16.79 -3.45
N SER A 688 5.28 -16.24 -3.99
CA SER A 688 6.32 -17.05 -4.62
C SER A 688 7.08 -17.79 -3.51
N SER A 689 7.13 -19.13 -3.57
CA SER A 689 7.83 -19.94 -2.59
C SER A 689 9.35 -19.74 -2.69
N THR A 690 9.88 -18.80 -1.90
CA THR A 690 11.32 -18.66 -1.71
C THR A 690 11.65 -18.85 -0.24
N THR A 691 12.42 -19.90 0.03
CA THR A 691 12.91 -20.30 1.35
C THR A 691 13.96 -19.29 1.81
N GLU A 692 13.62 -18.43 2.77
CA GLU A 692 14.65 -17.69 3.51
C GLU A 692 15.46 -18.68 4.34
N THR A 693 16.76 -18.77 4.06
CA THR A 693 17.70 -19.53 4.91
C THR A 693 18.01 -18.68 6.15
N PRO A 694 17.82 -19.20 7.38
CA PRO A 694 18.11 -18.43 8.58
C PRO A 694 19.61 -18.16 8.72
N SER A 695 19.93 -16.92 9.06
CA SER A 695 21.27 -16.44 9.42
C SER A 695 21.84 -17.24 10.59
N VAL A 696 22.93 -17.97 10.34
CA VAL A 696 23.66 -18.71 11.38
C VAL A 696 24.42 -17.71 12.25
N THR A 697 23.96 -17.53 13.48
CA THR A 697 24.75 -16.88 14.55
C THR A 697 25.64 -17.96 15.19
N PRO A 698 26.94 -17.70 15.44
CA PRO A 698 27.83 -18.69 16.02
C PRO A 698 27.52 -18.88 17.50
N THR A 699 27.05 -20.08 17.86
CA THR A 699 26.86 -20.48 19.26
C THR A 699 28.21 -20.78 19.90
N THR A 700 28.58 -19.96 20.88
CA THR A 700 29.66 -20.24 21.83
C THR A 700 29.23 -21.43 22.70
N THR A 701 29.89 -22.58 22.55
CA THR A 701 29.70 -23.73 23.47
C THR A 701 30.93 -23.87 24.36
N THR A 702 30.68 -23.74 25.65
CA THR A 702 31.60 -23.91 26.77
C THR A 702 32.19 -25.33 26.77
N GLN A 703 33.53 -25.43 26.73
CA GLN A 703 34.25 -26.69 26.93
C GLN A 703 34.18 -27.12 28.40
N ALA A 704 33.80 -28.39 28.63
CA ALA A 704 34.18 -29.14 29.82
C ALA A 704 35.10 -30.29 29.39
N THR A 705 36.30 -30.33 29.94
CA THR A 705 37.35 -31.31 29.66
C THR A 705 37.24 -32.49 30.62
N THR A 706 37.25 -33.74 30.14
CA THR A 706 38.11 -34.82 30.68
C THR A 706 38.10 -36.09 29.81
N THR A 707 39.26 -36.35 29.22
CA THR A 707 40.05 -37.61 29.13
C THR A 707 39.38 -38.96 28.81
N GLN A 708 39.79 -39.55 27.68
CA GLN A 708 40.24 -40.96 27.61
C GLN A 708 41.14 -41.19 26.38
N ALA A 709 41.90 -42.28 26.42
CA ALA A 709 43.24 -42.40 25.86
C ALA A 709 43.36 -43.37 24.66
N THR A 710 44.41 -43.15 23.86
CA THR A 710 45.18 -44.11 23.02
C THR A 710 44.42 -44.73 21.82
N THR A 711 44.90 -44.71 20.57
CA THR A 711 46.08 -45.45 20.11
C THR A 711 46.47 -45.03 18.68
N THR A 712 47.79 -44.99 18.45
CA THR A 712 48.51 -44.72 17.20
C THR A 712 48.32 -45.84 16.16
N GLN A 713 48.14 -45.49 14.88
CA GLN A 713 48.75 -46.24 13.78
C GLN A 713 49.02 -45.33 12.58
N ALA A 714 50.26 -45.36 12.12
CA ALA A 714 50.79 -44.64 10.98
C ALA A 714 50.72 -45.51 9.73
N THR A 715 50.36 -44.91 8.59
CA THR A 715 50.71 -45.43 7.27
C THR A 715 51.05 -44.27 6.33
N THR A 716 52.26 -44.31 5.82
CA THR A 716 52.93 -43.37 4.92
C THR A 716 52.61 -43.71 3.47
N THR A 717 52.26 -42.73 2.62
CA THR A 717 52.67 -42.78 1.20
C THR A 717 52.87 -41.38 0.58
N GLN A 718 53.90 -41.35 -0.27
CA GLN A 718 54.66 -40.28 -0.91
C GLN A 718 53.93 -39.14 -1.64
N ALA A 719 54.64 -38.00 -1.65
CA ALA A 719 54.42 -36.82 -2.45
C ALA A 719 55.11 -36.91 -3.83
N THR A 720 54.51 -36.26 -4.83
CA THR A 720 55.16 -35.92 -6.11
C THR A 720 55.06 -34.42 -6.33
N THR A 721 56.22 -33.79 -6.56
CA THR A 721 56.42 -32.37 -6.78
C THR A 721 56.56 -32.09 -8.28
N THR A 722 55.94 -31.02 -8.79
CA THR A 722 56.46 -30.37 -10.01
C THR A 722 56.28 -28.85 -9.94
N GLN A 723 57.34 -28.16 -10.36
CA GLN A 723 57.67 -26.76 -10.17
C GLN A 723 56.83 -25.76 -11.00
N ALA A 724 56.77 -24.54 -10.48
CA ALA A 724 56.36 -23.32 -11.16
C ALA A 724 57.53 -22.71 -11.95
N THR A 725 57.23 -22.15 -13.12
CA THR A 725 58.17 -21.36 -13.94
C THR A 725 57.67 -19.92 -14.02
N THR A 726 58.56 -18.99 -13.70
CA THR A 726 58.42 -17.54 -13.73
C THR A 726 58.72 -17.00 -15.14
N THR A 727 57.96 -16.00 -15.61
CA THR A 727 58.45 -15.07 -16.65
C THR A 727 58.01 -13.64 -16.33
N GLN A 728 58.98 -12.72 -16.36
CA GLN A 728 58.89 -11.29 -16.11
C GLN A 728 58.54 -10.46 -17.38
N ALA A 729 58.31 -9.17 -17.12
CA ALA A 729 58.53 -7.97 -17.96
C ALA A 729 57.21 -7.35 -18.52
N THR A 730 56.98 -6.03 -18.57
CA THR A 730 57.81 -4.83 -18.37
C THR A 730 56.90 -3.64 -18.07
N THR A 731 57.36 -2.69 -17.25
CA THR A 731 56.74 -1.39 -16.95
C THR A 731 57.03 -0.40 -18.09
N THR A 732 56.04 0.41 -18.51
CA THR A 732 56.30 1.68 -19.21
C THR A 732 55.36 2.78 -18.70
N GLN A 733 55.95 3.90 -18.29
CA GLN A 733 55.27 5.13 -17.87
C GLN A 733 54.64 5.86 -19.07
N ALA A 734 53.55 6.60 -18.83
CA ALA A 734 53.10 7.66 -19.73
C ALA A 734 52.69 8.90 -18.93
N THR A 735 53.17 10.03 -19.45
CA THR A 735 53.26 11.38 -18.88
C THR A 735 51.97 12.18 -19.04
N THR A 736 51.75 13.11 -18.11
CA THR A 736 50.69 14.11 -18.06
C THR A 736 50.85 15.20 -19.14
N THR A 737 49.76 15.57 -19.83
CA THR A 737 49.62 16.93 -20.43
C THR A 737 48.14 17.35 -20.51
N GLN A 738 47.83 18.58 -20.10
CA GLN A 738 46.56 19.28 -20.29
C GLN A 738 46.52 20.00 -21.66
N ALA A 739 45.36 20.04 -22.33
CA ALA A 739 44.63 21.25 -22.77
C ALA A 739 43.61 20.97 -23.92
N THR A 740 42.37 21.40 -23.69
CA THR A 740 41.31 21.95 -24.59
C THR A 740 41.31 21.67 -26.11
N THR A 741 40.19 21.16 -26.67
CA THR A 741 39.12 21.88 -27.45
C THR A 741 38.24 20.90 -28.25
N ASP A 742 36.93 21.14 -28.21
CA ASP A 742 35.87 20.98 -29.22
C ASP A 742 36.07 20.05 -30.46
N SER A 743 35.19 19.03 -30.60
CA SER A 743 34.46 18.68 -31.84
C SER A 743 33.78 17.31 -31.71
N THR A 744 32.51 17.24 -32.10
CA THR A 744 31.66 16.06 -32.31
C THR A 744 32.29 15.02 -33.25
N PRO A 745 31.85 13.74 -33.16
CA PRO A 745 31.34 13.14 -34.39
C PRO A 745 30.07 12.30 -34.21
N GLU A 746 29.26 12.47 -35.24
CA GLU A 746 28.09 11.75 -35.75
C GLU A 746 28.28 10.22 -35.78
N ARG A 747 27.25 9.45 -35.39
CA ARG A 747 27.24 7.98 -35.53
C ARG A 747 26.07 7.51 -36.39
N VAL A 748 26.43 7.06 -37.59
CA VAL A 748 25.63 6.29 -38.55
C VAL A 748 25.34 4.89 -37.99
N PRO A 749 24.12 4.32 -38.16
CA PRO A 749 23.81 2.95 -37.75
C PRO A 749 24.32 1.91 -38.76
N PRO A 750 24.81 0.74 -38.32
CA PRO A 750 25.17 -0.33 -39.24
C PRO A 750 23.93 -1.12 -39.69
N ALA A 751 23.98 -1.51 -40.96
CA ALA A 751 22.99 -2.26 -41.70
C ALA A 751 22.85 -3.73 -41.26
N ASN A 752 21.65 -4.25 -41.53
CA ASN A 752 21.19 -5.65 -41.57
C ASN A 752 22.27 -6.74 -41.68
N GLN A 753 22.12 -7.76 -40.83
CA GLN A 753 21.93 -9.17 -41.25
C GLN A 753 20.92 -9.85 -40.34
#